data_AF-A0A2N9N328-F1
#
_entry.id   AF-A0A2N9N328-F1
#
_cell.length_a   1.000
_cell.length_b   1.000
_cell.length_c   1.000
_cell.angle_alpha   90.00
_cell.angle_beta   90.00
_cell.angle_gamma   90.00
#
_symmetry.space_group_name_H-M   'P 1'
#
loop_
_entity.id
_entity.type
_entity.pdbx_description
1 polymer ?
#
loop_
_entity_poly.entity_id
_entity_poly.type
_entity_poly.pdbx_seq_one_letter_code
_entity_poly.pdbx_strand_id
1 'polypeptide(L)'
;MKRLLLVGWDAADWKIIRPLLASGEMPNVARLMTGGVHGNISTIYPPLSPMLWTSIATGKRAYKHGIHGFSEPAEDGLSLRPISNLGRKTKAFWNILNQNGKRSIVVGWWPSHPAEPIRGAMVSDRFPPSIADEPGTPMPPGTVWPPDLATGLSELRVHGADVTGDMLRMFVPDLDKVDQENDKTLHDLAGMIAETLSIHAAATELMEQQEWDCAAIYYVGIDHFSHRCMRYRTGKREHSELYCGVVDNAYRWHDAMLGRLLQLAGPDCAVMLTSDHGFHSDTLLPEYIPAEAAGPAVEHRHFGIFCLSAPGVRQGEEIYGATLLDIAPTVLHLWGLPMGADMDGKVLLNAFHDAVPIPPIPSWDAVAGEDGRHEPWKQYEGSAAVEALDQLVRLGYIAAPSEDSRLNVARTLEENRYNLARDYLDAGLTGEAAAIFEALAANDPEQGRYHLHLFQCKMDEADFESCGRVLARFHAVCDELAPRAAEELERRRAEYPDSEVPRDAMGRPASPEFLERAKLREKADGYALSRLVASVRLMLAQARPAEAKSEARRVLEQMEPAASGNPDFAMFLAAGYATVEAYSHALDHVRSVRMADPERYPAMALEARIHQAEGRHRECVECALDSLALVHFQPVLHYHMGVSLRHLGEAAHAEQALRVAIAQMPGLLEARDELARLLRGAGRLGEAGLEQAMADVWRQREKRPTAGAAGNAKPEPEPAPSAPRMSEAWSGSPPADRSRVVTVVTGLPRSGTSMMMQVLAAGGIDAYTDHRRTADEDNPRGYFEHDRAARLHEGAPWIAEARGKAVKVVANLLPRLPAGEEYRVVFLHRDIGEVIASQRAMLERLGRMPEGLEDSRMARIFSGQLVRIQEWLGRAPGVEWLTVQYSQALEDPAGMAASLAAFLGEPFDQLAGARAIDPKLRRQRSGRLG
;
A
#
# COMPACT_ATOMS: atom_id res chain seq x y z
N MET A 1 7.07 -5.04 -31.55
CA MET A 1 5.66 -4.97 -31.14
C MET A 1 5.12 -3.57 -31.45
N LYS A 2 3.84 -3.43 -31.84
CA LYS A 2 3.22 -2.11 -32.09
C LYS A 2 2.39 -1.60 -30.91
N ARG A 3 1.61 -2.47 -30.25
CA ARG A 3 0.75 -2.12 -29.13
C ARG A 3 0.68 -3.22 -28.07
N LEU A 4 0.38 -2.83 -26.83
CA LEU A 4 0.09 -3.71 -25.69
C LEU A 4 -1.20 -3.28 -24.99
N LEU A 5 -2.14 -4.22 -24.82
CA LEU A 5 -3.30 -4.10 -23.95
C LEU A 5 -3.06 -4.95 -22.70
N LEU A 6 -2.98 -4.33 -21.53
CA LEU A 6 -2.95 -4.97 -20.22
C LEU A 6 -4.30 -4.78 -19.54
N VAL A 7 -4.96 -5.87 -19.18
CA VAL A 7 -6.23 -5.87 -18.46
C VAL A 7 -6.03 -6.49 -17.09
N GLY A 8 -6.39 -5.76 -16.05
CA GLY A 8 -6.42 -6.24 -14.68
C GLY A 8 -7.86 -6.56 -14.26
N TRP A 9 -8.13 -7.78 -13.82
CA TRP A 9 -9.37 -8.17 -13.16
C TRP A 9 -9.08 -8.48 -11.70
N ASP A 10 -9.51 -7.62 -10.79
CA ASP A 10 -9.30 -7.84 -9.34
C ASP A 10 -9.98 -9.14 -8.89
N ALA A 11 -9.25 -9.93 -8.11
CA ALA A 11 -9.68 -11.22 -7.55
C ALA A 11 -10.15 -12.30 -8.54
N ALA A 12 -9.85 -12.18 -9.84
CA ALA A 12 -10.27 -13.18 -10.82
C ALA A 12 -9.60 -14.54 -10.59
N ASP A 13 -10.39 -15.62 -10.68
CA ASP A 13 -9.97 -16.96 -10.26
C ASP A 13 -10.34 -18.06 -11.27
N TRP A 14 -9.37 -18.95 -11.56
CA TRP A 14 -9.56 -20.10 -12.45
C TRP A 14 -10.63 -21.10 -11.98
N LYS A 15 -10.94 -21.21 -10.69
CA LYS A 15 -12.02 -22.07 -10.16
C LYS A 15 -13.41 -21.64 -10.63
N ILE A 16 -13.58 -20.38 -11.03
CA ILE A 16 -14.83 -19.89 -11.64
C ILE A 16 -14.71 -19.88 -13.17
N ILE A 17 -13.58 -19.41 -13.70
CA ILE A 17 -13.38 -19.31 -15.16
C ILE A 17 -13.38 -20.68 -15.84
N ARG A 18 -12.70 -21.70 -15.30
CA ARG A 18 -12.59 -23.01 -15.97
C ARG A 18 -13.94 -23.70 -16.17
N PRO A 19 -14.86 -23.74 -15.18
CA PRO A 19 -16.24 -24.20 -15.40
C PRO A 19 -16.97 -23.41 -16.50
N LEU A 20 -16.87 -22.08 -16.51
CA LEU A 20 -17.54 -21.23 -17.51
C LEU A 20 -16.94 -21.39 -18.92
N LEU A 21 -15.63 -21.65 -19.03
CA LEU A 21 -14.99 -22.01 -20.28
C LEU A 21 -15.50 -23.37 -20.79
N ALA A 22 -15.63 -24.35 -19.90
CA ALA A 22 -16.13 -25.68 -20.25
C ALA A 22 -17.58 -25.65 -20.75
N SER A 23 -18.40 -24.71 -20.28
CA SER A 23 -19.77 -24.46 -20.78
C SER A 23 -19.83 -23.56 -22.01
N GLY A 24 -18.70 -23.02 -22.49
CA GLY A 24 -18.62 -22.14 -23.66
C GLY A 24 -19.07 -20.70 -23.40
N GLU A 25 -19.08 -20.26 -22.14
CA GLU A 25 -19.65 -18.98 -21.69
C GLU A 25 -18.61 -17.85 -21.55
N MET A 26 -17.33 -18.14 -21.81
CA MET A 26 -16.24 -17.14 -21.82
C MET A 26 -15.38 -17.22 -23.10
N PRO A 27 -15.97 -16.95 -24.28
CA PRO A 27 -15.30 -17.11 -25.57
C PRO A 27 -14.07 -16.21 -25.76
N ASN A 28 -14.01 -15.04 -25.13
CA ASN A 28 -12.89 -14.11 -25.33
C ASN A 28 -11.66 -14.54 -24.54
N VAL A 29 -11.83 -14.98 -23.29
CA VAL A 29 -10.77 -15.62 -22.50
C VAL A 29 -10.31 -16.91 -23.18
N ALA A 30 -11.23 -17.75 -23.67
CA ALA A 30 -10.88 -18.96 -24.43
C ALA A 30 -9.99 -18.65 -25.63
N ARG A 31 -10.29 -17.57 -26.37
CA ARG A 31 -9.48 -17.10 -27.50
C ARG A 31 -8.09 -16.65 -27.07
N LEU A 32 -7.96 -15.93 -25.94
CA LEU A 32 -6.66 -15.53 -25.40
C LEU A 32 -5.81 -16.73 -24.99
N MET A 33 -6.41 -17.71 -24.30
CA MET A 33 -5.73 -18.93 -23.90
C MET A 33 -5.25 -19.74 -25.10
N THR A 34 -6.08 -19.84 -26.14
CA THR A 34 -5.73 -20.59 -27.37
C THR A 34 -4.65 -19.86 -28.17
N GLY A 35 -4.72 -18.53 -28.26
CA GLY A 35 -3.78 -17.70 -29.03
C GLY A 35 -2.53 -17.27 -28.27
N GLY A 36 -2.31 -17.78 -27.06
CA GLY A 36 -1.25 -17.34 -26.17
C GLY A 36 -0.91 -18.38 -25.11
N VAL A 37 -0.28 -17.93 -24.04
CA VAL A 37 -0.07 -18.74 -22.83
C VAL A 37 -1.05 -18.35 -21.73
N HIS A 38 -1.30 -19.26 -20.81
CA HIS A 38 -2.08 -18.99 -19.60
C HIS A 38 -1.49 -19.71 -18.39
N GLY A 39 -1.89 -19.33 -17.17
CA GLY A 39 -1.42 -20.01 -15.97
C GLY A 39 -1.92 -19.36 -14.68
N ASN A 40 -1.54 -19.95 -13.56
CA ASN A 40 -1.72 -19.34 -12.24
C ASN A 40 -0.71 -18.20 -12.07
N ILE A 41 -1.14 -17.12 -11.41
CA ILE A 41 -0.24 -16.09 -10.88
C ILE A 41 -0.34 -16.07 -9.36
N SER A 42 0.78 -16.21 -8.67
CA SER A 42 0.82 -16.18 -7.21
C SER A 42 0.79 -14.76 -6.67
N THR A 43 0.03 -14.55 -5.60
CA THR A 43 0.02 -13.30 -4.84
C THR A 43 1.23 -13.16 -3.91
N ILE A 44 1.38 -12.00 -3.27
CA ILE A 44 2.34 -11.72 -2.21
C ILE A 44 1.59 -11.27 -0.94
N TYR A 45 2.22 -11.37 0.22
CA TYR A 45 1.57 -11.04 1.49
C TYR A 45 2.11 -9.73 2.08
N PRO A 46 1.23 -8.85 2.61
CA PRO A 46 -0.22 -9.03 2.78
C PRO A 46 -1.00 -8.84 1.45
N PRO A 47 -2.11 -9.58 1.24
CA PRO A 47 -2.84 -9.58 -0.02
C PRO A 47 -3.80 -8.38 -0.10
N LEU A 48 -3.25 -7.17 -0.10
CA LEU A 48 -4.02 -5.91 -0.10
C LEU A 48 -3.90 -5.25 -1.48
N SER A 49 -5.02 -5.13 -2.20
CA SER A 49 -5.07 -4.60 -3.58
C SER A 49 -4.21 -3.35 -3.84
N PRO A 50 -4.20 -2.27 -3.02
CA PRO A 50 -3.33 -1.13 -3.29
C PRO A 50 -1.83 -1.45 -3.26
N MET A 51 -1.40 -2.41 -2.43
CA MET A 51 -0.02 -2.90 -2.39
C MET A 51 0.27 -3.80 -3.60
N LEU A 52 -0.66 -4.70 -3.93
CA LEU A 52 -0.50 -5.69 -5.00
C LEU A 52 -0.51 -5.04 -6.38
N TRP A 53 -1.48 -4.18 -6.70
CA TRP A 53 -1.55 -3.48 -7.99
C TRP A 53 -0.42 -2.48 -8.20
N THR A 54 0.12 -1.90 -7.13
CA THR A 54 1.39 -1.15 -7.19
C THR A 54 2.57 -2.08 -7.46
N SER A 55 2.61 -3.26 -6.85
CA SER A 55 3.65 -4.27 -7.10
C SER A 55 3.61 -4.79 -8.54
N ILE A 56 2.41 -5.05 -9.10
CA ILE A 56 2.19 -5.38 -10.52
C ILE A 56 2.73 -4.29 -11.43
N ALA A 57 2.40 -3.03 -11.12
CA ALA A 57 2.79 -1.88 -11.93
C ALA A 57 4.30 -1.60 -11.90
N THR A 58 4.99 -1.96 -10.82
CA THR A 58 6.38 -1.53 -10.57
C THR A 58 7.38 -2.69 -10.64
N GLY A 59 6.93 -3.93 -10.50
CA GLY A 59 7.77 -5.11 -10.35
C GLY A 59 8.55 -5.15 -9.04
N LYS A 60 8.12 -4.34 -8.04
CA LYS A 60 8.79 -4.19 -6.75
C LYS A 60 7.83 -4.50 -5.61
N ARG A 61 8.35 -4.91 -4.46
CA ARG A 61 7.60 -5.07 -3.21
C ARG A 61 7.29 -3.75 -2.52
N ALA A 62 6.40 -3.81 -1.53
CA ALA A 62 5.88 -2.63 -0.85
C ALA A 62 6.93 -1.85 -0.07
N TYR A 63 7.88 -2.53 0.56
CA TYR A 63 9.00 -1.87 1.22
C TYR A 63 9.88 -1.03 0.28
N LYS A 64 9.83 -1.28 -1.05
CA LYS A 64 10.50 -0.45 -2.07
C LYS A 64 9.57 0.63 -2.62
N HIS A 65 8.36 0.27 -3.03
CA HIS A 65 7.46 1.22 -3.70
C HIS A 65 6.74 2.18 -2.75
N GLY A 66 6.68 1.89 -1.45
CA GLY A 66 6.22 2.82 -0.41
C GLY A 66 4.71 2.88 -0.17
N ILE A 67 3.94 1.98 -0.77
CA ILE A 67 2.48 1.89 -0.59
C ILE A 67 2.20 0.74 0.37
N HIS A 68 1.61 1.02 1.54
CA HIS A 68 1.54 0.06 2.65
C HIS A 68 0.11 -0.21 3.18
N GLY A 69 -0.92 0.17 2.44
CA GLY A 69 -2.30 -0.04 2.85
C GLY A 69 -3.30 0.82 2.07
N PHE A 70 -4.53 0.91 2.58
CA PHE A 70 -5.65 1.61 1.94
C PHE A 70 -5.75 3.09 2.30
N SER A 71 -5.10 3.53 3.37
CA SER A 71 -5.15 4.93 3.82
C SER A 71 -3.79 5.39 4.32
N GLU A 72 -3.60 6.71 4.34
CA GLU A 72 -2.39 7.35 4.84
C GLU A 72 -2.72 8.70 5.48
N PRO A 73 -1.84 9.23 6.35
CA PRO A 73 -2.00 10.60 6.84
C PRO A 73 -1.99 11.59 5.68
N ALA A 74 -2.87 12.58 5.75
CA ALA A 74 -2.84 13.73 4.86
C ALA A 74 -1.60 14.60 5.14
N GLU A 75 -1.33 15.55 4.23
CA GLU A 75 -0.14 16.42 4.31
C GLU A 75 -0.09 17.30 5.57
N ASP A 76 -1.24 17.53 6.21
CA ASP A 76 -1.33 18.25 7.49
C ASP A 76 -0.82 17.43 8.68
N GLY A 77 -0.67 16.11 8.52
CA GLY A 77 -0.30 15.16 9.58
C GLY A 77 -1.35 15.00 10.69
N LEU A 78 -2.55 15.54 10.50
CA LEU A 78 -3.64 15.59 11.47
C LEU A 78 -4.89 14.87 10.96
N SER A 79 -5.09 14.76 9.65
CA SER A 79 -6.22 14.08 9.03
C SER A 79 -5.77 12.85 8.23
N LEU A 80 -6.75 12.04 7.82
CA LEU A 80 -6.55 10.86 6.98
C LEU A 80 -6.99 11.16 5.55
N ARG A 81 -6.39 10.43 4.61
CA ARG A 81 -6.83 10.37 3.22
C ARG A 81 -6.73 8.93 2.69
N PRO A 82 -7.43 8.59 1.60
CA PRO A 82 -7.18 7.37 0.86
C PRO A 82 -5.73 7.33 0.37
N ILE A 83 -5.19 6.13 0.24
CA ILE A 83 -3.86 5.94 -0.32
C ILE A 83 -3.78 6.52 -1.74
N SER A 84 -2.69 7.22 -2.03
CA SER A 84 -2.50 7.94 -3.30
C SER A 84 -1.22 7.51 -4.01
N ASN A 85 -1.19 7.68 -5.33
CA ASN A 85 0.03 7.50 -6.10
C ASN A 85 1.16 8.49 -5.71
N LEU A 86 0.82 9.60 -5.02
CA LEU A 86 1.80 10.57 -4.52
C LEU A 86 2.75 9.98 -3.48
N GLY A 87 2.32 8.92 -2.77
CA GLY A 87 3.17 8.17 -1.85
C GLY A 87 4.13 7.18 -2.52
N ARG A 88 3.96 6.92 -3.83
CA ARG A 88 4.74 5.91 -4.58
C ARG A 88 6.15 6.41 -4.85
N LYS A 89 7.15 5.65 -4.39
CA LYS A 89 8.59 6.01 -4.45
C LYS A 89 9.29 5.58 -5.75
N THR A 90 8.69 4.68 -6.51
CA THR A 90 9.26 4.07 -7.72
C THR A 90 8.42 4.38 -8.95
N LYS A 91 9.04 4.33 -10.12
CA LYS A 91 8.36 4.36 -11.42
C LYS A 91 7.53 3.10 -11.62
N ALA A 92 6.32 3.26 -12.12
CA ALA A 92 5.53 2.18 -12.71
C ALA A 92 5.95 1.94 -14.17
N PHE A 93 5.54 0.83 -14.77
CA PHE A 93 5.90 0.50 -16.15
C PHE A 93 5.44 1.60 -17.11
N TRP A 94 4.26 2.22 -16.91
CA TRP A 94 3.82 3.31 -17.78
C TRP A 94 4.69 4.56 -17.66
N ASN A 95 5.30 4.82 -16.49
CA ASN A 95 6.28 5.91 -16.33
C ASN A 95 7.57 5.60 -17.09
N ILE A 96 8.01 4.34 -17.06
CA ILE A 96 9.19 3.88 -17.80
C ILE A 96 8.92 3.96 -19.31
N LEU A 97 7.74 3.52 -19.76
CA LEU A 97 7.31 3.63 -21.16
C LEU A 97 7.24 5.10 -21.60
N ASN A 98 6.68 5.98 -20.76
CA ASN A 98 6.64 7.43 -20.99
C ASN A 98 8.03 8.02 -21.25
N GLN A 99 8.98 7.69 -20.37
CA GLN A 99 10.38 8.12 -20.48
C GLN A 99 11.06 7.61 -21.75
N ASN A 100 10.58 6.51 -22.31
CA ASN A 100 11.05 5.92 -23.56
C ASN A 100 10.18 6.31 -24.77
N GLY A 101 9.43 7.42 -24.66
CA GLY A 101 8.69 8.03 -25.77
C GLY A 101 7.42 7.29 -26.18
N LYS A 102 6.93 6.37 -25.34
CA LYS A 102 5.67 5.64 -25.58
C LYS A 102 4.48 6.38 -24.99
N ARG A 103 3.32 6.22 -25.62
CA ARG A 103 2.05 6.78 -25.16
C ARG A 103 1.23 5.71 -24.45
N SER A 104 0.77 6.01 -23.25
CA SER A 104 -0.01 5.09 -22.44
C SER A 104 -1.43 5.63 -22.22
N ILE A 105 -2.41 4.74 -22.29
CA ILE A 105 -3.75 4.90 -21.71
C ILE A 105 -3.75 4.13 -20.40
N VAL A 106 -4.05 4.76 -19.28
CA VAL A 106 -4.19 4.08 -17.98
C VAL A 106 -5.55 4.41 -17.38
N VAL A 107 -6.39 3.41 -17.13
CA VAL A 107 -7.77 3.63 -16.68
C VAL A 107 -8.06 2.80 -15.44
N GLY A 108 -8.51 3.46 -14.37
CA GLY A 108 -8.97 2.84 -13.13
C GLY A 108 -7.87 2.28 -12.22
N TRP A 109 -6.62 2.20 -12.69
CA TRP A 109 -5.53 1.52 -11.96
C TRP A 109 -5.40 1.99 -10.52
N TRP A 110 -5.26 1.11 -9.54
CA TRP A 110 -5.31 1.50 -8.13
C TRP A 110 -3.94 1.36 -7.43
N PRO A 111 -3.45 2.39 -6.69
CA PRO A 111 -3.85 3.80 -6.72
C PRO A 111 -3.21 4.56 -7.90
N SER A 112 -4.03 5.35 -8.59
CA SER A 112 -3.61 6.24 -9.68
C SER A 112 -4.09 7.68 -9.50
N HIS A 113 -4.86 7.98 -8.45
CA HIS A 113 -5.27 9.35 -8.16
C HIS A 113 -4.18 10.13 -7.37
N PRO A 114 -3.89 11.39 -7.76
CA PRO A 114 -4.38 12.10 -8.96
C PRO A 114 -3.75 11.56 -10.26
N ALA A 115 -4.48 11.63 -11.37
CA ALA A 115 -4.03 11.19 -12.69
C ALA A 115 -2.69 11.81 -13.06
N GLU A 116 -1.72 10.98 -13.41
CA GLU A 116 -0.34 11.36 -13.71
C GLU A 116 -0.22 12.01 -15.10
N PRO A 117 0.66 13.03 -15.25
CA PRO A 117 0.85 13.74 -16.52
C PRO A 117 1.68 12.94 -17.54
N ILE A 118 1.24 11.75 -17.89
CA ILE A 118 1.87 10.87 -18.89
C ILE A 118 1.54 11.32 -20.33
N ARG A 119 2.37 10.90 -21.28
CA ARG A 119 2.12 10.93 -22.72
C ARG A 119 0.98 9.97 -23.00
N GLY A 120 -0.12 10.47 -23.56
CA GLY A 120 -1.36 9.71 -23.72
C GLY A 120 -2.42 10.23 -22.77
N ALA A 121 -3.16 9.33 -22.11
CA ALA A 121 -4.26 9.69 -21.24
C ALA A 121 -4.29 8.83 -19.96
N MET A 122 -4.72 9.40 -18.84
CA MET A 122 -4.96 8.68 -17.60
C MET A 122 -6.30 9.07 -17.00
N VAL A 123 -7.07 8.07 -16.59
CA VAL A 123 -8.32 8.19 -15.83
C VAL A 123 -8.11 7.45 -14.52
N SER A 124 -8.12 8.17 -13.41
CA SER A 124 -7.72 7.62 -12.12
C SER A 124 -8.77 6.68 -11.52
N ASP A 125 -8.41 5.96 -10.45
CA ASP A 125 -9.30 5.09 -9.66
C ASP A 125 -10.46 5.83 -8.96
N ARG A 126 -10.56 7.16 -9.11
CA ARG A 126 -11.63 8.01 -8.55
C ARG A 126 -12.64 8.47 -9.59
N PHE A 127 -12.58 7.91 -10.80
CA PHE A 127 -13.48 8.25 -11.90
C PHE A 127 -14.91 7.76 -11.71
N PRO A 128 -15.15 6.50 -11.28
CA PRO A 128 -16.50 6.04 -10.98
C PRO A 128 -17.18 6.95 -9.94
N PRO A 129 -18.49 7.24 -10.09
CA PRO A 129 -19.24 7.89 -9.03
C PRO A 129 -19.34 6.99 -7.80
N SER A 130 -19.38 7.61 -6.62
CA SER A 130 -19.74 6.90 -5.39
C SER A 130 -21.17 6.38 -5.49
N ILE A 131 -21.48 5.30 -4.78
CA ILE A 131 -22.86 4.79 -4.71
C ILE A 131 -23.85 5.80 -4.12
N ALA A 132 -23.34 6.78 -3.35
CA ALA A 132 -24.12 7.86 -2.77
C ALA A 132 -24.26 9.07 -3.72
N ASP A 133 -23.56 9.10 -4.85
CA ASP A 133 -23.56 10.23 -5.77
C ASP A 133 -24.83 10.23 -6.63
N GLU A 134 -25.59 11.32 -6.53
CA GLU A 134 -26.69 11.61 -7.45
C GLU A 134 -26.15 11.99 -8.85
N PRO A 135 -26.94 11.73 -9.92
CA PRO A 135 -26.62 12.21 -11.25
C PRO A 135 -26.33 13.72 -11.27
N GLY A 136 -25.18 14.09 -11.83
CA GLY A 136 -24.71 15.48 -11.88
C GLY A 136 -23.73 15.88 -10.77
N THR A 137 -23.43 14.99 -9.82
CA THR A 137 -22.31 15.19 -8.89
C THR A 137 -20.99 15.38 -9.67
N PRO A 138 -20.28 16.51 -9.48
CA PRO A 138 -19.06 16.79 -10.22
C PRO A 138 -17.98 15.72 -10.00
N MET A 139 -17.28 15.37 -11.07
CA MET A 139 -16.11 14.49 -10.97
C MET A 139 -15.00 15.17 -10.14
N PRO A 140 -14.31 14.44 -9.24
CA PRO A 140 -13.21 15.01 -8.47
C PRO A 140 -12.12 15.62 -9.37
N PRO A 141 -11.54 16.78 -9.00
CA PRO A 141 -10.40 17.36 -9.71
C PRO A 141 -9.21 16.40 -9.78
N GLY A 142 -8.43 16.46 -10.87
CA GLY A 142 -7.26 15.60 -11.03
C GLY A 142 -7.57 14.13 -11.32
N THR A 143 -8.84 13.78 -11.60
CA THR A 143 -9.23 12.43 -12.01
C THR A 143 -8.85 12.09 -13.45
N VAL A 144 -8.74 13.09 -14.32
CA VAL A 144 -8.46 12.89 -15.75
C VAL A 144 -7.23 13.67 -16.17
N TRP A 145 -6.37 13.02 -16.96
CA TRP A 145 -5.29 13.62 -17.71
C TRP A 145 -5.37 13.20 -19.19
N PRO A 146 -5.14 14.11 -20.16
CA PRO A 146 -5.02 15.55 -19.97
C PRO A 146 -6.35 16.22 -19.57
N PRO A 147 -6.33 17.41 -18.93
CA PRO A 147 -7.54 18.00 -18.32
C PRO A 147 -8.64 18.40 -19.33
N ASP A 148 -8.29 18.59 -20.59
CA ASP A 148 -9.23 18.89 -21.68
C ASP A 148 -10.16 17.71 -22.02
N LEU A 149 -9.78 16.48 -21.68
CA LEU A 149 -10.66 15.31 -21.81
C LEU A 149 -11.68 15.20 -20.67
N ALA A 150 -11.50 15.95 -19.57
CA ALA A 150 -12.30 15.77 -18.36
C ALA A 150 -13.80 15.99 -18.58
N THR A 151 -14.17 17.00 -19.36
CA THR A 151 -15.58 17.31 -19.64
C THR A 151 -16.25 16.18 -20.43
N GLY A 152 -15.67 15.75 -21.54
CA GLY A 152 -16.24 14.67 -22.36
C GLY A 152 -16.31 13.33 -21.61
N LEU A 153 -15.25 12.97 -20.88
CA LEU A 153 -15.24 11.73 -20.10
C LEU A 153 -16.21 11.79 -18.91
N SER A 154 -16.45 12.97 -18.32
CA SER A 154 -17.41 13.06 -17.20
C SER A 154 -18.83 12.66 -17.58
N GLU A 155 -19.22 12.81 -18.85
CA GLU A 155 -20.52 12.39 -19.39
C GLU A 155 -20.65 10.86 -19.50
N LEU A 156 -19.54 10.12 -19.41
CA LEU A 156 -19.49 8.66 -19.47
C LEU A 156 -19.58 7.99 -18.09
N ARG A 157 -19.65 8.77 -17.02
CA ARG A 157 -19.84 8.25 -15.66
C ARG A 157 -21.28 7.74 -15.52
N VAL A 158 -21.42 6.46 -15.20
CA VAL A 158 -22.70 5.81 -14.95
C VAL A 158 -22.96 5.85 -13.46
N HIS A 159 -24.10 6.37 -13.03
CA HIS A 159 -24.54 6.37 -11.63
C HIS A 159 -25.39 5.12 -11.32
N GLY A 160 -25.49 4.74 -10.04
CA GLY A 160 -26.34 3.63 -9.62
C GLY A 160 -27.80 3.79 -10.05
N ALA A 161 -28.30 5.03 -10.10
CA ALA A 161 -29.64 5.38 -10.57
C ALA A 161 -29.85 5.15 -12.08
N ASP A 162 -28.77 5.11 -12.87
CA ASP A 162 -28.83 4.84 -14.32
C ASP A 162 -28.93 3.34 -14.62
N VAL A 163 -28.68 2.47 -13.64
CA VAL A 163 -28.74 1.01 -13.81
C VAL A 163 -30.20 0.56 -13.85
N THR A 164 -30.62 0.15 -15.04
CA THR A 164 -32.01 -0.27 -15.28
C THR A 164 -32.31 -1.65 -14.67
N GLY A 165 -33.60 -1.92 -14.44
CA GLY A 165 -34.05 -3.24 -14.00
C GLY A 165 -33.66 -4.36 -14.96
N ASP A 166 -33.62 -4.10 -16.27
CA ASP A 166 -33.19 -5.11 -17.25
C ASP A 166 -31.70 -5.44 -17.14
N MET A 167 -30.86 -4.46 -16.78
CA MET A 167 -29.47 -4.71 -16.47
C MET A 167 -29.32 -5.56 -15.21
N LEU A 168 -30.10 -5.25 -14.17
CA LEU A 168 -30.12 -6.06 -12.93
C LEU A 168 -30.62 -7.49 -13.19
N ARG A 169 -31.59 -7.70 -14.09
CA ARG A 169 -32.08 -9.05 -14.47
C ARG A 169 -30.99 -9.94 -15.06
N MET A 170 -29.95 -9.37 -15.64
CA MET A 170 -28.79 -10.16 -16.09
C MET A 170 -28.05 -10.82 -14.93
N PHE A 171 -28.11 -10.26 -13.73
CA PHE A 171 -27.45 -10.77 -12.53
C PHE A 171 -28.43 -11.50 -11.60
N VAL A 172 -29.66 -10.98 -11.49
CA VAL A 172 -30.73 -11.47 -10.61
C VAL A 172 -32.01 -11.61 -11.45
N PRO A 173 -32.23 -12.75 -12.14
CA PRO A 173 -33.37 -12.93 -13.04
C PRO A 173 -34.74 -12.73 -12.38
N ASP A 174 -34.84 -13.11 -11.10
CA ASP A 174 -36.05 -13.03 -10.29
C ASP A 174 -36.08 -11.79 -9.37
N LEU A 175 -35.50 -10.64 -9.81
CA LEU A 175 -35.37 -9.45 -8.95
C LEU A 175 -36.70 -8.93 -8.37
N ASP A 176 -37.82 -9.20 -9.05
CA ASP A 176 -39.16 -8.79 -8.59
C ASP A 176 -39.60 -9.51 -7.30
N LYS A 177 -38.89 -10.58 -6.89
CA LYS A 177 -39.10 -11.30 -5.63
C LYS A 177 -38.30 -10.72 -4.45
N VAL A 178 -37.41 -9.76 -4.70
CA VAL A 178 -36.55 -9.17 -3.67
C VAL A 178 -37.32 -8.12 -2.87
N ASP A 179 -37.39 -8.30 -1.56
CA ASP A 179 -37.91 -7.29 -0.64
C ASP A 179 -36.86 -6.19 -0.41
N GLN A 180 -36.93 -5.12 -1.20
CA GLN A 180 -35.97 -4.02 -1.14
C GLN A 180 -36.06 -3.16 0.13
N GLU A 181 -37.08 -3.33 0.98
CA GLU A 181 -37.11 -2.64 2.28
C GLU A 181 -36.03 -3.24 3.21
N ASN A 182 -35.89 -4.57 3.18
CA ASN A 182 -35.00 -5.32 4.07
C ASN A 182 -33.72 -5.82 3.38
N ASP A 183 -33.70 -5.95 2.05
CA ASP A 183 -32.57 -6.42 1.26
C ASP A 183 -32.08 -5.34 0.26
N LYS A 184 -30.89 -4.78 0.55
CA LYS A 184 -30.22 -3.76 -0.28
C LYS A 184 -29.27 -4.36 -1.31
N THR A 185 -29.26 -5.68 -1.51
CA THR A 185 -28.36 -6.34 -2.47
C THR A 185 -28.54 -5.78 -3.88
N LEU A 186 -29.77 -5.51 -4.34
CA LEU A 186 -29.99 -4.90 -5.65
C LEU A 186 -29.39 -3.49 -5.78
N HIS A 187 -29.45 -2.69 -4.70
CA HIS A 187 -28.84 -1.36 -4.67
C HIS A 187 -27.31 -1.45 -4.74
N ASP A 188 -26.70 -2.36 -3.99
CA ASP A 188 -25.25 -2.59 -4.04
C ASP A 188 -24.80 -3.06 -5.43
N LEU A 189 -25.56 -3.98 -6.05
CA LEU A 189 -25.29 -4.47 -7.40
C LEU A 189 -25.39 -3.35 -8.43
N ALA A 190 -26.36 -2.44 -8.31
CA ALA A 190 -26.45 -1.27 -9.18
C ALA A 190 -25.19 -0.39 -9.05
N GLY A 191 -24.68 -0.17 -7.84
CA GLY A 191 -23.41 0.53 -7.63
C GLY A 191 -22.21 -0.16 -8.30
N MET A 192 -22.07 -1.48 -8.14
CA MET A 192 -20.97 -2.26 -8.74
C MET A 192 -21.03 -2.27 -10.27
N ILE A 193 -22.24 -2.39 -10.83
CA ILE A 193 -22.48 -2.32 -12.29
C ILE A 193 -22.10 -0.93 -12.82
N ALA A 194 -22.56 0.13 -12.15
CA ALA A 194 -22.27 1.51 -12.50
C ALA A 194 -20.77 1.83 -12.45
N GLU A 195 -20.07 1.34 -11.42
CA GLU A 195 -18.62 1.47 -11.27
C GLU A 195 -17.87 0.79 -12.42
N THR A 196 -18.23 -0.47 -12.68
CA THR A 196 -17.61 -1.27 -13.75
C THR A 196 -17.85 -0.66 -15.13
N LEU A 197 -19.06 -0.16 -15.39
CA LEU A 197 -19.41 0.49 -16.66
C LEU A 197 -18.70 1.82 -16.85
N SER A 198 -18.55 2.63 -15.80
CA SER A 198 -17.84 3.90 -15.89
C SER A 198 -16.39 3.69 -16.34
N ILE A 199 -15.70 2.71 -15.75
CA ILE A 199 -14.35 2.31 -16.17
C ILE A 199 -14.34 1.80 -17.62
N HIS A 200 -15.28 0.93 -17.98
CA HIS A 200 -15.34 0.36 -19.33
C HIS A 200 -15.59 1.42 -20.40
N ALA A 201 -16.51 2.37 -20.13
CA ALA A 201 -16.85 3.46 -21.03
C ALA A 201 -15.65 4.39 -21.24
N ALA A 202 -14.97 4.81 -20.16
CA ALA A 202 -13.77 5.63 -20.28
C ALA A 202 -12.63 4.92 -21.03
N ALA A 203 -12.43 3.62 -20.77
CA ALA A 203 -11.40 2.84 -21.45
C ALA A 203 -11.67 2.70 -22.95
N THR A 204 -12.90 2.38 -23.34
CA THR A 204 -13.28 2.20 -24.75
C THR A 204 -13.23 3.53 -25.51
N GLU A 205 -13.74 4.61 -24.93
CA GLU A 205 -13.65 5.97 -25.51
C GLU A 205 -12.20 6.37 -25.77
N LEU A 206 -11.31 6.21 -24.79
CA LEU A 206 -9.90 6.58 -24.94
C LEU A 206 -9.20 5.71 -25.97
N MET A 207 -9.45 4.40 -25.99
CA MET A 207 -8.83 3.50 -26.98
C MET A 207 -9.27 3.80 -28.41
N GLU A 208 -10.48 4.34 -28.60
CA GLU A 208 -11.01 4.75 -29.90
C GLU A 208 -10.47 6.10 -30.36
N GLN A 209 -10.45 7.09 -29.47
CA GLN A 209 -10.16 8.48 -29.85
C GLN A 209 -8.69 8.87 -29.73
N GLN A 210 -7.90 8.19 -28.88
CA GLN A 210 -6.52 8.58 -28.60
C GLN A 210 -5.51 7.68 -29.31
N GLU A 211 -4.34 8.24 -29.62
CA GLU A 211 -3.19 7.44 -30.06
C GLU A 211 -2.48 6.82 -28.85
N TRP A 212 -2.30 5.49 -28.87
CA TRP A 212 -1.65 4.77 -27.78
C TRP A 212 -0.73 3.65 -28.28
N ASP A 213 0.32 3.42 -27.50
CA ASP A 213 1.24 2.27 -27.58
C ASP A 213 0.85 1.22 -26.53
N CYS A 214 0.53 1.65 -25.31
CA CYS A 214 0.10 0.77 -24.22
C CYS A 214 -1.26 1.22 -23.67
N ALA A 215 -2.18 0.29 -23.43
CA ALA A 215 -3.41 0.53 -22.68
C ALA A 215 -3.42 -0.39 -21.46
N ALA A 216 -3.52 0.16 -20.25
CA ALA A 216 -3.58 -0.56 -18.99
C ALA A 216 -4.89 -0.24 -18.29
N ILE A 217 -5.79 -1.22 -18.21
CA ILE A 217 -7.16 -1.03 -17.73
C ILE A 217 -7.40 -1.97 -16.56
N TYR A 218 -7.80 -1.42 -15.43
CA TYR A 218 -8.07 -2.17 -14.22
C TYR A 218 -9.56 -2.15 -13.90
N TYR A 219 -10.11 -3.34 -13.60
CA TYR A 219 -11.49 -3.54 -13.17
C TYR A 219 -11.50 -4.14 -11.76
N VAL A 220 -12.08 -3.41 -10.80
CA VAL A 220 -12.33 -3.89 -9.43
C VAL A 220 -13.59 -4.77 -9.33
N GLY A 221 -14.45 -4.75 -10.36
CA GLY A 221 -15.82 -5.27 -10.29
C GLY A 221 -15.93 -6.71 -9.79
N ILE A 222 -15.09 -7.63 -10.27
CA ILE A 222 -15.14 -9.05 -9.88
C ILE A 222 -14.93 -9.23 -8.37
N ASP A 223 -13.99 -8.50 -7.77
CA ASP A 223 -13.74 -8.53 -6.33
C ASP A 223 -14.96 -8.03 -5.54
N HIS A 224 -15.51 -6.88 -5.91
CA HIS A 224 -16.70 -6.32 -5.27
C HIS A 224 -17.94 -7.24 -5.38
N PHE A 225 -18.20 -7.84 -6.56
CA PHE A 225 -19.25 -8.84 -6.72
C PHE A 225 -19.00 -10.08 -5.86
N SER A 226 -17.74 -10.50 -5.71
CA SER A 226 -17.35 -11.67 -4.93
C SER A 226 -17.56 -11.44 -3.44
N HIS A 227 -17.02 -10.36 -2.86
CA HIS A 227 -17.28 -10.02 -1.46
C HIS A 227 -18.78 -9.90 -1.15
N ARG A 228 -19.59 -9.39 -2.09
CA ARG A 228 -21.03 -9.27 -1.87
C ARG A 228 -21.79 -10.58 -2.00
N CYS A 229 -21.44 -11.42 -2.97
CA CYS A 229 -22.30 -12.52 -3.42
C CYS A 229 -21.69 -13.93 -3.37
N MET A 230 -20.41 -14.10 -3.06
CA MET A 230 -19.76 -15.42 -3.05
C MET A 230 -20.39 -16.38 -2.01
N ARG A 231 -20.89 -15.87 -0.89
CA ARG A 231 -21.58 -16.67 0.13
C ARG A 231 -22.91 -17.27 -0.35
N TYR A 232 -23.64 -16.56 -1.23
CA TYR A 232 -24.84 -17.12 -1.87
C TYR A 232 -24.48 -18.19 -2.89
N ARG A 233 -23.39 -17.98 -3.65
CA ARG A 233 -22.87 -18.98 -4.60
C ARG A 233 -22.48 -20.28 -3.90
N THR A 234 -21.83 -20.20 -2.74
CA THR A 234 -21.37 -21.35 -1.97
C THR A 234 -22.47 -22.00 -1.10
N GLY A 235 -23.69 -21.44 -1.10
CA GLY A 235 -24.79 -21.94 -0.27
C GLY A 235 -24.63 -21.66 1.23
N LYS A 236 -23.67 -20.80 1.62
CA LYS A 236 -23.42 -20.39 3.01
C LYS A 236 -24.39 -19.31 3.51
N ARG A 237 -25.39 -18.93 2.70
CA ARG A 237 -26.34 -17.86 3.00
C ARG A 237 -27.75 -18.19 2.54
N GLU A 238 -28.75 -17.69 3.26
CA GLU A 238 -30.16 -17.71 2.84
C GLU A 238 -30.37 -16.94 1.53
N HIS A 239 -31.48 -17.17 0.82
CA HIS A 239 -31.74 -16.57 -0.50
C HIS A 239 -30.73 -16.91 -1.60
N SER A 240 -29.99 -18.03 -1.45
CA SER A 240 -29.03 -18.49 -2.45
C SER A 240 -29.69 -18.71 -3.82
N GLU A 241 -30.96 -19.06 -3.87
CA GLU A 241 -31.74 -19.21 -5.11
C GLU A 241 -31.88 -17.93 -5.93
N LEU A 242 -31.80 -16.75 -5.30
CA LEU A 242 -31.91 -15.46 -6.00
C LEU A 242 -30.55 -14.96 -6.50
N TYR A 243 -29.48 -15.18 -5.72
CA TYR A 243 -28.19 -14.50 -5.92
C TYR A 243 -27.01 -15.41 -6.31
N CYS A 244 -27.18 -16.75 -6.34
CA CYS A 244 -26.08 -17.68 -6.63
C CYS A 244 -25.44 -17.47 -8.02
N GLY A 245 -26.19 -16.94 -8.98
CA GLY A 245 -25.73 -16.67 -10.35
C GLY A 245 -25.01 -15.33 -10.53
N VAL A 246 -25.03 -14.43 -9.54
CA VAL A 246 -24.48 -13.06 -9.67
C VAL A 246 -23.00 -13.08 -10.03
N VAL A 247 -22.21 -13.88 -9.31
CA VAL A 247 -20.75 -13.96 -9.52
C VAL A 247 -20.44 -14.52 -10.91
N ASP A 248 -21.09 -15.61 -11.34
CA ASP A 248 -20.87 -16.16 -12.69
C ASP A 248 -21.21 -15.14 -13.78
N ASN A 249 -22.31 -14.40 -13.61
CA ASN A 249 -22.71 -13.36 -14.54
C ASN A 249 -21.71 -12.19 -14.57
N ALA A 250 -21.07 -11.85 -13.43
CA ALA A 250 -19.99 -10.88 -13.42
C ALA A 250 -18.82 -11.33 -14.30
N TYR A 251 -18.41 -12.60 -14.27
CA TYR A 251 -17.36 -13.14 -15.13
C TYR A 251 -17.77 -13.16 -16.62
N ARG A 252 -18.99 -13.61 -16.94
CA ARG A 252 -19.54 -13.57 -18.31
C ARG A 252 -19.53 -12.15 -18.88
N TRP A 253 -19.91 -11.18 -18.05
CA TRP A 253 -19.95 -9.78 -18.42
C TRP A 253 -18.55 -9.19 -18.62
N HIS A 254 -17.59 -9.53 -17.76
CA HIS A 254 -16.18 -9.16 -17.94
C HIS A 254 -15.59 -9.77 -19.23
N ASP A 255 -15.93 -11.02 -19.57
CA ASP A 255 -15.54 -11.62 -20.85
C ASP A 255 -16.10 -10.85 -22.06
N ALA A 256 -17.36 -10.41 -21.99
CA ALA A 256 -17.96 -9.59 -23.05
C ALA A 256 -17.27 -8.23 -23.21
N MET A 257 -16.98 -7.55 -22.09
CA MET A 257 -16.22 -6.30 -22.08
C MET A 257 -14.80 -6.49 -22.63
N LEU A 258 -14.14 -7.58 -22.24
CA LEU A 258 -12.84 -7.96 -22.82
C LEU A 258 -12.95 -8.13 -24.34
N GLY A 259 -14.01 -8.77 -24.84
CA GLY A 259 -14.28 -8.87 -26.27
C GLY A 259 -14.26 -7.52 -26.99
N ARG A 260 -14.88 -6.48 -26.40
CA ARG A 260 -14.84 -5.11 -26.94
C ARG A 260 -13.43 -4.52 -26.91
N LEU A 261 -12.70 -4.66 -25.79
CA LEU A 261 -11.31 -4.18 -25.69
C LEU A 261 -10.40 -4.85 -26.73
N LEU A 262 -10.56 -6.16 -26.96
CA LEU A 262 -9.80 -6.91 -27.95
C LEU A 262 -10.12 -6.44 -29.38
N GLN A 263 -11.38 -6.08 -29.65
CA GLN A 263 -11.77 -5.52 -30.95
C GLN A 263 -11.09 -4.18 -31.21
N LEU A 264 -11.02 -3.30 -30.20
CA LEU A 264 -10.37 -2.00 -30.29
C LEU A 264 -8.85 -2.10 -30.37
N ALA A 265 -8.26 -3.06 -29.66
CA ALA A 265 -6.82 -3.33 -29.69
C ALA A 265 -6.37 -3.82 -31.09
N GLY A 266 -7.21 -4.60 -31.76
CA GLY A 266 -6.92 -5.19 -33.06
C GLY A 266 -6.04 -6.45 -32.97
N PRO A 267 -5.91 -7.20 -34.07
CA PRO A 267 -5.28 -8.53 -34.08
C PRO A 267 -3.75 -8.52 -33.89
N ASP A 268 -3.08 -7.38 -34.14
CA ASP A 268 -1.62 -7.25 -34.02
C ASP A 268 -1.16 -6.80 -32.62
N CYS A 269 -2.10 -6.56 -31.70
CA CYS A 269 -1.81 -6.09 -30.35
C CYS A 269 -1.40 -7.26 -29.46
N ALA A 270 -0.34 -7.07 -28.66
CA ALA A 270 -0.10 -7.96 -27.53
C ALA A 270 -1.20 -7.74 -26.48
N VAL A 271 -1.70 -8.80 -25.87
CA VAL A 271 -2.73 -8.73 -24.83
C VAL A 271 -2.26 -9.53 -23.63
N MET A 272 -2.30 -8.89 -22.47
CA MET A 272 -2.05 -9.51 -21.17
C MET A 272 -3.30 -9.33 -20.30
N LEU A 273 -3.78 -10.43 -19.71
CA LEU A 273 -4.86 -10.43 -18.73
C LEU A 273 -4.29 -10.99 -17.42
N THR A 274 -4.47 -10.28 -16.32
CA THR A 274 -3.95 -10.70 -15.01
C THR A 274 -4.91 -10.35 -13.88
N SER A 275 -4.78 -11.06 -12.76
CA SER A 275 -5.28 -10.61 -11.45
C SER A 275 -4.13 -10.53 -10.44
N ASP A 276 -4.41 -9.92 -9.29
CA ASP A 276 -3.51 -9.78 -8.15
C ASP A 276 -3.63 -10.93 -7.14
N HIS A 277 -4.83 -11.52 -7.05
CA HIS A 277 -5.13 -12.74 -6.31
C HIS A 277 -6.35 -13.47 -6.91
N GLY A 278 -6.73 -14.59 -6.30
CA GLY A 278 -8.01 -15.26 -6.55
C GLY A 278 -9.02 -15.01 -5.43
N PHE A 279 -10.12 -15.74 -5.42
CA PHE A 279 -11.16 -15.64 -4.40
C PHE A 279 -11.69 -17.02 -4.02
N HIS A 280 -11.86 -17.30 -2.73
CA HIS A 280 -12.39 -18.59 -2.29
C HIS A 280 -13.86 -18.76 -2.73
N SER A 281 -14.09 -19.59 -3.74
CA SER A 281 -15.41 -19.84 -4.34
C SER A 281 -16.03 -21.20 -3.99
N ASP A 282 -15.46 -21.88 -2.98
CA ASP A 282 -15.80 -23.25 -2.60
C ASP A 282 -15.94 -23.37 -1.07
N THR A 283 -15.86 -24.59 -0.54
CA THR A 283 -15.98 -24.87 0.89
C THR A 283 -14.92 -24.17 1.74
N LEU A 284 -13.80 -23.76 1.16
CA LEU A 284 -12.70 -23.05 1.84
C LEU A 284 -13.00 -21.57 2.10
N LEU A 285 -14.09 -21.01 1.55
CA LEU A 285 -14.51 -19.65 1.88
C LEU A 285 -14.68 -19.51 3.40
N PRO A 286 -13.96 -18.61 4.09
CA PRO A 286 -13.99 -18.55 5.55
C PRO A 286 -15.39 -18.28 6.11
N GLU A 287 -15.76 -18.96 7.19
CA GLU A 287 -17.03 -18.70 7.89
C GLU A 287 -17.02 -17.33 8.59
N TYR A 288 -15.84 -16.90 9.05
CA TYR A 288 -15.64 -15.70 9.86
C TYR A 288 -14.63 -14.76 9.19
N ILE A 289 -14.93 -13.46 9.21
CA ILE A 289 -14.03 -12.38 8.81
C ILE A 289 -13.47 -11.75 10.09
N PRO A 290 -12.13 -11.71 10.28
CA PRO A 290 -11.50 -11.05 11.40
C PRO A 290 -11.92 -9.58 11.56
N ALA A 291 -12.12 -9.16 12.80
CA ALA A 291 -12.52 -7.80 13.16
C ALA A 291 -11.33 -6.81 13.19
N GLU A 292 -10.50 -6.84 12.14
CA GLU A 292 -9.31 -6.00 11.97
C GLU A 292 -9.33 -5.25 10.63
N ALA A 293 -8.46 -4.26 10.47
CA ALA A 293 -8.33 -3.54 9.20
C ALA A 293 -7.94 -4.53 8.08
N ALA A 294 -8.62 -4.40 6.94
CA ALA A 294 -8.50 -5.34 5.82
C ALA A 294 -8.82 -6.81 6.15
N GLY A 295 -9.62 -7.07 7.19
CA GLY A 295 -10.13 -8.40 7.54
C GLY A 295 -10.75 -9.17 6.36
N PRO A 296 -11.53 -8.55 5.44
CA PRO A 296 -12.09 -9.24 4.28
C PRO A 296 -11.06 -9.95 3.39
N ALA A 297 -9.79 -9.54 3.42
CA ALA A 297 -8.72 -10.17 2.64
C ALA A 297 -8.49 -11.65 2.98
N VAL A 298 -9.05 -12.16 4.08
CA VAL A 298 -9.07 -13.61 4.40
C VAL A 298 -9.87 -14.43 3.39
N GLU A 299 -10.81 -13.81 2.66
CA GLU A 299 -11.61 -14.47 1.62
C GLU A 299 -10.82 -14.64 0.31
N HIS A 300 -9.67 -13.98 0.18
CA HIS A 300 -8.83 -14.01 -1.01
C HIS A 300 -8.02 -15.30 -1.09
N ARG A 301 -7.83 -15.78 -2.32
CA ARG A 301 -7.05 -16.99 -2.59
C ARG A 301 -5.65 -16.64 -3.06
N HIS A 302 -4.69 -17.53 -2.80
CA HIS A 302 -3.29 -17.31 -3.15
C HIS A 302 -3.03 -17.15 -4.67
N PHE A 303 -3.80 -17.84 -5.51
CA PHE A 303 -3.60 -17.86 -6.97
C PHE A 303 -4.72 -17.12 -7.69
N GLY A 304 -4.31 -16.15 -8.50
CA GLY A 304 -5.14 -15.49 -9.51
C GLY A 304 -4.93 -16.06 -10.91
N ILE A 305 -5.33 -15.29 -11.92
CA ILE A 305 -5.20 -15.65 -13.33
C ILE A 305 -4.10 -14.88 -14.05
N PHE A 306 -3.50 -15.53 -15.05
CA PHE A 306 -2.62 -14.89 -16.02
C PHE A 306 -2.86 -15.45 -17.42
N CYS A 307 -2.95 -14.57 -18.41
CA CYS A 307 -2.88 -14.89 -19.82
C CYS A 307 -1.99 -13.88 -20.55
N LEU A 308 -1.21 -14.34 -21.53
CA LEU A 308 -0.46 -13.48 -22.44
C LEU A 308 -0.58 -14.03 -23.86
N SER A 309 -1.10 -13.22 -24.78
CA SER A 309 -1.08 -13.48 -26.22
C SER A 309 -0.32 -12.36 -26.91
N ALA A 310 0.80 -12.70 -27.57
CA ALA A 310 1.62 -11.71 -28.28
C ALA A 310 2.45 -12.39 -29.38
N PRO A 311 2.96 -11.63 -30.36
CA PRO A 311 3.90 -12.18 -31.33
C PRO A 311 5.14 -12.79 -30.64
N GLY A 312 5.47 -14.04 -30.97
CA GLY A 312 6.61 -14.78 -30.40
C GLY A 312 6.32 -15.50 -29.07
N VAL A 313 5.13 -15.32 -28.51
CA VAL A 313 4.61 -16.09 -27.36
C VAL A 313 4.07 -17.42 -27.85
N ARG A 314 4.24 -18.47 -27.04
CA ARG A 314 3.72 -19.82 -27.27
C ARG A 314 2.18 -19.79 -27.30
N GLN A 315 1.56 -20.77 -27.95
CA GLN A 315 0.11 -20.79 -28.17
C GLN A 315 -0.52 -22.05 -27.57
N GLY A 316 -1.57 -21.86 -26.76
CA GLY A 316 -2.28 -22.95 -26.08
C GLY A 316 -1.47 -23.64 -24.98
N GLU A 317 -0.38 -23.02 -24.51
CA GLU A 317 0.49 -23.60 -23.49
C GLU A 317 0.21 -23.01 -22.10
N GLU A 318 0.23 -23.87 -21.09
CA GLU A 318 0.19 -23.45 -19.70
C GLU A 318 1.60 -23.11 -19.21
N ILE A 319 1.76 -21.97 -18.53
CA ILE A 319 2.99 -21.57 -17.87
C ILE A 319 2.85 -21.68 -16.36
N TYR A 320 3.99 -21.86 -15.71
CA TYR A 320 4.10 -22.17 -14.29
C TYR A 320 5.00 -21.17 -13.57
N GLY A 321 4.75 -20.98 -12.26
CA GLY A 321 5.63 -20.20 -11.39
C GLY A 321 5.72 -18.70 -11.70
N ALA A 322 4.62 -18.12 -12.19
CA ALA A 322 4.45 -16.68 -12.36
C ALA A 322 3.99 -16.03 -11.05
N THR A 323 4.52 -14.84 -10.77
CA THR A 323 4.12 -14.02 -9.62
C THR A 323 3.69 -12.64 -10.09
N LEU A 324 2.90 -11.92 -9.29
CA LEU A 324 2.47 -10.57 -9.64
C LEU A 324 3.63 -9.58 -9.84
N LEU A 325 4.81 -9.85 -9.26
CA LEU A 325 6.01 -9.05 -9.45
C LEU A 325 6.59 -9.18 -10.87
N ASP A 326 6.22 -10.23 -11.60
CA ASP A 326 6.78 -10.56 -12.92
C ASP A 326 6.11 -9.78 -14.07
N ILE A 327 4.99 -9.10 -13.80
CA ILE A 327 4.19 -8.38 -14.80
C ILE A 327 4.98 -7.21 -15.38
N ALA A 328 5.43 -6.24 -14.56
CA ALA A 328 6.18 -5.09 -15.06
C ALA A 328 7.48 -5.49 -15.81
N PRO A 329 8.34 -6.39 -15.30
CA PRO A 329 9.51 -6.87 -16.05
C PRO A 329 9.13 -7.49 -17.41
N THR A 330 8.05 -8.26 -17.47
CA THR A 330 7.57 -8.89 -18.72
C THR A 330 7.02 -7.85 -19.70
N VAL A 331 6.30 -6.84 -19.21
CA VAL A 331 5.85 -5.68 -20.01
C VAL A 331 7.04 -4.94 -20.62
N LEU A 332 8.09 -4.67 -19.83
CA LEU A 332 9.31 -4.03 -20.34
C LEU A 332 9.99 -4.88 -21.41
N HIS A 333 10.07 -6.20 -21.19
CA HIS A 333 10.65 -7.13 -22.14
C HIS A 333 9.91 -7.14 -23.49
N LEU A 334 8.58 -7.10 -23.49
CA LEU A 334 7.76 -7.00 -24.72
C LEU A 334 8.07 -5.74 -25.54
N TRP A 335 8.53 -4.67 -24.88
CA TRP A 335 8.98 -3.43 -25.51
C TRP A 335 10.47 -3.40 -25.86
N GLY A 336 11.21 -4.49 -25.61
CA GLY A 336 12.65 -4.54 -25.81
C GLY A 336 13.44 -3.70 -24.80
N LEU A 337 12.84 -3.38 -23.65
CA LEU A 337 13.46 -2.63 -22.58
C LEU A 337 14.02 -3.58 -21.51
N PRO A 338 15.19 -3.25 -20.90
CA PRO A 338 15.75 -4.05 -19.81
C PRO A 338 14.89 -3.90 -18.54
N MET A 339 14.82 -4.97 -17.74
CA MET A 339 14.31 -4.86 -16.37
C MET A 339 15.33 -4.13 -15.46
N GLY A 340 14.85 -3.54 -14.37
CA GLY A 340 15.73 -3.07 -13.30
C GLY A 340 16.20 -4.24 -12.43
N ALA A 341 17.48 -4.27 -12.06
CA ALA A 341 18.03 -5.26 -11.13
C ALA A 341 17.48 -5.10 -9.70
N ASP A 342 16.86 -3.95 -9.41
CA ASP A 342 16.15 -3.67 -8.18
C ASP A 342 14.67 -4.07 -8.21
N MET A 343 14.15 -4.55 -9.34
CA MET A 343 12.84 -5.23 -9.41
C MET A 343 12.94 -6.60 -8.76
N ASP A 344 11.94 -6.95 -7.95
CA ASP A 344 11.86 -8.23 -7.24
C ASP A 344 11.36 -9.36 -8.13
N GLY A 345 10.60 -9.03 -9.17
CA GLY A 345 10.10 -9.99 -10.17
C GLY A 345 11.11 -10.31 -11.26
N LYS A 346 10.74 -11.25 -12.13
CA LYS A 346 11.53 -11.69 -13.29
C LYS A 346 10.72 -11.55 -14.58
N VAL A 347 11.42 -11.62 -15.71
CA VAL A 347 10.75 -11.77 -17.01
C VAL A 347 10.23 -13.21 -17.14
N LEU A 348 8.97 -13.38 -17.52
CA LEU A 348 8.36 -14.68 -17.82
C LEU A 348 8.85 -15.24 -19.16
N LEU A 349 10.14 -15.58 -19.25
CA LEU A 349 10.79 -16.06 -20.47
C LEU A 349 10.17 -17.37 -20.99
N ASN A 350 9.58 -18.18 -20.10
CA ASN A 350 8.89 -19.42 -20.45
C ASN A 350 7.62 -19.19 -21.27
N ALA A 351 7.10 -17.96 -21.36
CA ALA A 351 6.00 -17.62 -22.27
C ALA A 351 6.41 -17.63 -23.74
N PHE A 352 7.70 -17.53 -24.07
CA PHE A 352 8.19 -17.29 -25.44
C PHE A 352 8.86 -18.53 -26.05
N HIS A 353 8.88 -18.64 -27.38
CA HIS A 353 9.57 -19.73 -28.08
C HIS A 353 11.11 -19.61 -27.96
N ASP A 354 11.66 -18.44 -28.29
CA ASP A 354 13.10 -18.17 -28.38
C ASP A 354 13.48 -16.86 -27.67
N ALA A 355 13.07 -16.67 -26.41
CA ALA A 355 13.38 -15.42 -25.71
C ALA A 355 14.85 -15.33 -25.28
N VAL A 356 15.51 -14.26 -25.72
CA VAL A 356 16.84 -13.88 -25.25
C VAL A 356 16.69 -12.92 -24.07
N PRO A 357 17.21 -13.23 -22.88
CA PRO A 357 17.17 -12.30 -21.76
C PRO A 357 17.93 -11.02 -22.10
N ILE A 358 17.29 -9.87 -21.88
CA ILE A 358 17.91 -8.56 -22.03
C ILE A 358 18.70 -8.28 -20.74
N PRO A 359 19.99 -7.92 -20.81
CA PRO A 359 20.78 -7.59 -19.63
C PRO A 359 20.11 -6.50 -18.79
N PRO A 360 19.95 -6.71 -17.47
CA PRO A 360 19.27 -5.74 -16.62
C PRO A 360 20.12 -4.48 -16.43
N ILE A 361 19.44 -3.35 -16.18
CA ILE A 361 20.08 -2.12 -15.69
C ILE A 361 20.03 -2.07 -14.16
N PRO A 362 20.84 -1.26 -13.46
CA PRO A 362 20.79 -1.20 -12.00
C PRO A 362 19.41 -0.84 -11.44
N SER A 363 18.78 0.23 -11.94
CA SER A 363 17.45 0.66 -11.55
C SER A 363 16.88 1.67 -12.55
N TRP A 364 15.59 1.58 -12.88
CA TRP A 364 14.91 2.61 -13.65
C TRP A 364 14.68 3.91 -12.87
N ASP A 365 14.62 3.86 -11.54
CA ASP A 365 14.40 5.05 -10.71
C ASP A 365 15.59 6.01 -10.78
N ALA A 366 16.79 5.47 -11.01
CA ALA A 366 18.02 6.25 -11.17
C ALA A 366 18.20 6.83 -12.60
N VAL A 367 17.42 6.36 -13.58
CA VAL A 367 17.53 6.87 -14.96
C VAL A 367 16.77 8.19 -15.08
N ALA A 368 17.48 9.29 -15.30
CA ALA A 368 16.86 10.60 -15.49
C ALA A 368 16.07 10.69 -16.81
N GLY A 369 14.95 11.41 -16.79
CA GLY A 369 14.11 11.66 -17.97
C GLY A 369 12.68 12.03 -17.59
N GLU A 370 11.88 12.42 -18.58
CA GLU A 370 10.47 12.75 -18.43
C GLU A 370 9.67 11.44 -18.21
N ASP A 371 9.45 11.06 -16.95
CA ASP A 371 8.74 9.81 -16.60
C ASP A 371 7.23 10.00 -16.38
N GLY A 372 6.75 11.25 -16.43
CA GLY A 372 5.33 11.59 -16.30
C GLY A 372 4.77 11.43 -14.89
N ARG A 373 5.59 11.24 -13.85
CA ARG A 373 5.13 11.31 -12.46
C ARG A 373 4.83 12.75 -12.06
N HIS A 374 4.00 12.91 -11.04
CA HIS A 374 3.79 14.22 -10.42
C HIS A 374 5.09 14.77 -9.83
N GLU A 375 5.20 16.09 -9.87
CA GLU A 375 6.27 16.78 -9.18
C GLU A 375 6.21 16.50 -7.66
N PRO A 376 7.35 16.43 -6.94
CA PRO A 376 7.40 16.05 -5.53
C PRO A 376 6.55 16.92 -4.57
N TRP A 377 6.14 18.11 -5.01
CA TRP A 377 5.31 19.04 -4.25
C TRP A 377 3.81 18.96 -4.57
N LYS A 378 3.36 18.12 -5.53
CA LYS A 378 1.93 17.92 -5.78
C LYS A 378 1.29 17.40 -4.49
N GLN A 379 0.16 18.00 -4.13
CA GLN A 379 -0.63 17.62 -2.96
C GLN A 379 -1.97 17.06 -3.41
N TYR A 380 -2.57 16.27 -2.53
CA TYR A 380 -3.91 15.75 -2.67
C TYR A 380 -4.95 16.85 -2.41
N GLU A 381 -5.99 16.90 -3.23
CA GLU A 381 -7.05 17.90 -3.14
C GLU A 381 -8.18 17.37 -2.24
N GLY A 382 -8.51 18.12 -1.18
CA GLY A 382 -9.05 17.57 0.07
C GLY A 382 -10.52 17.14 0.10
N SER A 383 -11.40 17.63 -0.78
CA SER A 383 -12.84 17.29 -0.72
C SER A 383 -13.14 15.84 -1.11
N ALA A 384 -12.33 15.24 -1.99
CA ALA A 384 -12.50 13.86 -2.45
C ALA A 384 -12.03 12.79 -1.44
N ALA A 385 -11.33 13.19 -0.38
CA ALA A 385 -10.72 12.26 0.58
C ALA A 385 -11.74 11.63 1.55
N VAL A 386 -12.81 12.34 1.90
CA VAL A 386 -13.78 11.89 2.93
C VAL A 386 -14.67 10.76 2.41
N GLU A 387 -15.24 10.91 1.22
CA GLU A 387 -16.16 9.93 0.62
C GLU A 387 -15.45 8.61 0.27
N ALA A 388 -14.24 8.70 -0.26
CA ALA A 388 -13.40 7.54 -0.56
C ALA A 388 -13.01 6.76 0.71
N LEU A 389 -12.80 7.44 1.83
CA LEU A 389 -12.61 6.78 3.13
C LEU A 389 -13.90 6.10 3.60
N ASP A 390 -15.06 6.74 3.45
CA ASP A 390 -16.35 6.13 3.83
C ASP A 390 -16.63 4.84 3.05
N GLN A 391 -16.32 4.80 1.75
CA GLN A 391 -16.41 3.57 0.95
C GLN A 391 -15.50 2.46 1.51
N LEU A 392 -14.25 2.78 1.84
CA LEU A 392 -13.31 1.82 2.42
C LEU A 392 -13.76 1.32 3.81
N VAL A 393 -14.44 2.17 4.59
CA VAL A 393 -15.07 1.77 5.86
C VAL A 393 -16.22 0.81 5.62
N ARG A 394 -17.11 1.11 4.66
CA ARG A 394 -18.27 0.25 4.33
C ARG A 394 -17.85 -1.13 3.84
N LEU A 395 -16.74 -1.21 3.10
CA LEU A 395 -16.16 -2.47 2.63
C LEU A 395 -15.41 -3.21 3.74
N GLY A 396 -15.12 -2.57 4.87
CA GLY A 396 -14.39 -3.16 6.00
C GLY A 396 -12.86 -3.17 5.83
N TYR A 397 -12.33 -2.45 4.83
CA TYR A 397 -10.88 -2.36 4.61
C TYR A 397 -10.19 -1.43 5.60
N ILE A 398 -10.88 -0.40 6.09
CA ILE A 398 -10.39 0.48 7.15
C ILE A 398 -11.42 0.57 8.29
N ALA A 399 -10.93 0.81 9.51
CA ALA A 399 -11.81 1.05 10.65
C ALA A 399 -12.50 2.41 10.50
N ALA A 400 -13.76 2.51 10.96
CA ALA A 400 -14.45 3.78 11.05
C ALA A 400 -13.65 4.78 11.91
N PRO A 401 -13.37 5.99 11.43
CA PRO A 401 -12.63 6.98 12.19
C PRO A 401 -13.41 7.39 13.44
N SER A 402 -12.72 7.52 14.58
CA SER A 402 -13.29 8.10 15.79
C SER A 402 -13.35 9.63 15.69
N GLU A 403 -14.02 10.29 16.65
CA GLU A 403 -13.98 11.76 16.75
C GLU A 403 -12.57 12.31 17.00
N ASP A 404 -11.63 11.47 17.48
CA ASP A 404 -10.25 11.86 17.71
C ASP A 404 -9.37 11.63 16.47
N SER A 405 -9.21 12.70 15.70
CA SER A 405 -8.37 12.71 14.49
C SER A 405 -6.92 12.27 14.75
N ARG A 406 -6.35 12.55 15.93
CA ARG A 406 -4.96 12.14 16.24
C ARG A 406 -4.87 10.64 16.45
N LEU A 407 -5.86 10.06 17.12
CA LEU A 407 -5.97 8.62 17.32
C LEU A 407 -6.13 7.91 15.96
N ASN A 408 -6.94 8.46 15.06
CA ASN A 408 -7.11 7.91 13.71
C ASN A 408 -5.79 7.90 12.93
N VAL A 409 -5.05 9.01 12.92
CA VAL A 409 -3.71 9.09 12.28
C VAL A 409 -2.74 8.09 12.89
N ALA A 410 -2.69 7.99 14.22
CA ALA A 410 -1.81 7.05 14.91
C ALA A 410 -2.13 5.59 14.54
N ARG A 411 -3.41 5.20 14.53
CA ARG A 411 -3.86 3.86 14.15
C ARG A 411 -3.54 3.52 12.69
N THR A 412 -3.78 4.45 11.76
CA THR A 412 -3.42 4.25 10.34
C THR A 412 -1.92 4.08 10.15
N LEU A 413 -1.09 4.86 10.85
CA LEU A 413 0.36 4.71 10.82
C LEU A 413 0.81 3.37 11.41
N GLU A 414 0.17 2.91 12.48
CA GLU A 414 0.43 1.61 13.08
C GLU A 414 0.10 0.47 12.11
N GLU A 415 -1.08 0.52 11.48
CA GLU A 415 -1.52 -0.46 10.49
C GLU A 415 -0.60 -0.50 9.26
N ASN A 416 -0.21 0.66 8.73
CA ASN A 416 0.72 0.73 7.60
C ASN A 416 2.10 0.14 7.96
N ARG A 417 2.56 0.33 9.21
CA ARG A 417 3.80 -0.30 9.69
C ARG A 417 3.65 -1.81 9.86
N TYR A 418 2.49 -2.26 10.33
CA TYR A 418 2.17 -3.69 10.44
C TYR A 418 2.18 -4.37 9.06
N ASN A 419 1.55 -3.76 8.06
CA ASN A 419 1.56 -4.25 6.68
C ASN A 419 2.96 -4.27 6.06
N LEU A 420 3.77 -3.22 6.32
CA LEU A 420 5.18 -3.19 5.91
C LEU A 420 5.99 -4.34 6.54
N ALA A 421 5.78 -4.63 7.83
CA ALA A 421 6.45 -5.73 8.51
C ALA A 421 6.03 -7.09 7.94
N ARG A 422 4.77 -7.26 7.53
CA ARG A 422 4.28 -8.46 6.84
C ARG A 422 4.92 -8.63 5.46
N ASP A 423 5.09 -7.56 4.68
CA ASP A 423 5.79 -7.61 3.38
C ASP A 423 7.27 -7.95 3.54
N TYR A 424 7.96 -7.41 4.57
CA TYR A 424 9.32 -7.82 4.91
C TYR A 424 9.40 -9.31 5.27
N LEU A 425 8.46 -9.80 6.09
CA LEU A 425 8.40 -11.22 6.47
C LEU A 425 8.17 -12.12 5.25
N ASP A 426 7.23 -11.77 4.37
CA ASP A 426 6.96 -12.51 3.12
C ASP A 426 8.15 -12.48 2.15
N ALA A 427 8.93 -11.39 2.15
CA ALA A 427 10.17 -11.27 1.39
C ALA A 427 11.36 -12.04 1.99
N GLY A 428 11.21 -12.66 3.17
CA GLY A 428 12.29 -13.34 3.89
C GLY A 428 13.27 -12.39 4.59
N LEU A 429 12.92 -11.11 4.75
CA LEU A 429 13.68 -10.08 5.47
C LEU A 429 13.24 -10.04 6.94
N THR A 430 13.50 -11.15 7.65
CA THR A 430 12.95 -11.41 9.00
C THR A 430 13.45 -10.43 10.05
N GLY A 431 14.69 -9.94 9.93
CA GLY A 431 15.27 -9.00 10.90
C GLY A 431 14.58 -7.63 10.87
N GLU A 432 14.31 -7.13 9.67
CA GLU A 432 13.57 -5.89 9.42
C GLU A 432 12.13 -6.01 9.91
N ALA A 433 11.48 -7.14 9.62
CA ALA A 433 10.14 -7.44 10.11
C ALA A 433 10.09 -7.50 11.65
N ALA A 434 11.02 -8.25 12.28
CA ALA A 434 11.10 -8.41 13.73
C ALA A 434 11.25 -7.07 14.46
N ALA A 435 12.11 -6.18 13.96
CA ALA A 435 12.31 -4.86 14.55
C ALA A 435 11.02 -4.02 14.57
N ILE A 436 10.19 -4.13 13.52
CA ILE A 436 8.90 -3.43 13.48
C ILE A 436 7.90 -4.11 14.42
N PHE A 437 7.76 -5.44 14.38
CA PHE A 437 6.81 -6.15 15.24
C PHE A 437 7.14 -6.00 16.73
N GLU A 438 8.42 -5.95 17.11
CA GLU A 438 8.85 -5.68 18.49
C GLU A 438 8.42 -4.28 18.94
N ALA A 439 8.59 -3.26 18.10
CA ALA A 439 8.12 -1.91 18.39
C ALA A 439 6.59 -1.83 18.49
N LEU A 440 5.87 -2.52 17.60
CA LEU A 440 4.40 -2.59 17.62
C LEU A 440 3.88 -3.29 18.88
N ALA A 441 4.43 -4.45 19.24
CA ALA A 441 4.08 -5.21 20.44
C ALA A 441 4.46 -4.47 21.74
N ALA A 442 5.42 -3.54 21.68
CA ALA A 442 5.74 -2.65 22.79
C ALA A 442 4.75 -1.48 22.92
N ASN A 443 4.23 -0.97 21.81
CA ASN A 443 3.28 0.14 21.77
C ASN A 443 1.86 -0.30 22.15
N ASP A 444 1.36 -1.37 21.54
CA ASP A 444 0.05 -1.97 21.83
C ASP A 444 0.23 -3.47 22.12
N PRO A 445 0.54 -3.84 23.38
CA PRO A 445 0.81 -5.22 23.74
C PRO A 445 -0.43 -6.13 23.65
N GLU A 446 -1.65 -5.59 23.60
CA GLU A 446 -2.87 -6.39 23.58
C GLU A 446 -3.19 -7.02 22.20
N GLN A 447 -2.46 -6.59 21.16
CA GLN A 447 -2.62 -7.07 19.81
C GLN A 447 -1.87 -8.39 19.63
N GLY A 448 -2.62 -9.50 19.69
CA GLY A 448 -2.04 -10.85 19.57
C GLY A 448 -1.26 -11.05 18.27
N ARG A 449 -1.74 -10.45 17.17
CA ARG A 449 -1.09 -10.52 15.86
C ARG A 449 0.35 -9.98 15.85
N TYR A 450 0.71 -9.01 16.69
CA TYR A 450 2.08 -8.49 16.74
C TYR A 450 3.03 -9.49 17.39
N HIS A 451 2.61 -10.12 18.50
CA HIS A 451 3.39 -11.15 19.18
C HIS A 451 3.54 -12.40 18.33
N LEU A 452 2.49 -12.83 17.65
CA LEU A 452 2.51 -14.02 16.80
C LEU A 452 3.45 -13.85 15.59
N HIS A 453 3.42 -12.68 14.93
CA HIS A 453 4.36 -12.41 13.83
C HIS A 453 5.79 -12.18 14.32
N LEU A 454 5.99 -11.55 15.49
CA LEU A 454 7.33 -11.47 16.10
C LEU A 454 7.88 -12.86 16.44
N PHE A 455 7.04 -13.72 17.02
CA PHE A 455 7.38 -15.12 17.28
C PHE A 455 7.75 -15.85 15.98
N GLN A 456 6.97 -15.66 14.91
CA GLN A 456 7.29 -16.22 13.60
C GLN A 456 8.66 -15.77 13.10
N CYS A 457 8.98 -14.47 13.17
CA CYS A 457 10.30 -13.97 12.78
C CYS A 457 11.43 -14.64 13.56
N LYS A 458 11.26 -14.79 14.89
CA LYS A 458 12.25 -15.45 15.75
C LYS A 458 12.37 -16.95 15.49
N MET A 459 11.28 -17.60 15.10
CA MET A 459 11.31 -19.00 14.66
C MET A 459 12.09 -19.16 13.36
N ASP A 460 11.89 -18.27 12.39
CA ASP A 460 12.59 -18.31 11.09
C ASP A 460 14.10 -17.99 11.23
N GLU A 461 14.45 -17.15 12.20
CA GLU A 461 15.85 -16.88 12.61
C GLU A 461 16.48 -18.02 13.42
N ALA A 462 15.72 -19.06 13.78
CA ALA A 462 16.09 -20.12 14.71
C ALA A 462 16.55 -19.61 16.10
N ASP A 463 16.13 -18.41 16.51
CA ASP A 463 16.37 -17.82 17.83
C ASP A 463 15.31 -18.29 18.82
N PHE A 464 15.42 -19.56 19.22
CA PHE A 464 14.45 -20.22 20.11
C PHE A 464 14.41 -19.63 21.53
N GLU A 465 15.49 -18.98 21.97
CA GLU A 465 15.53 -18.28 23.26
C GLU A 465 14.64 -17.03 23.21
N SER A 466 14.76 -16.21 22.15
CA SER A 466 13.84 -15.09 21.92
C SER A 466 12.42 -15.54 21.69
N CYS A 467 12.19 -16.65 20.98
CA CYS A 467 10.85 -17.24 20.85
C CYS A 467 10.19 -17.49 22.22
N GLY A 468 10.95 -18.10 23.15
CA GLY A 468 10.48 -18.35 24.52
C GLY A 468 10.15 -17.06 25.27
N ARG A 469 10.99 -16.01 25.14
CA ARG A 469 10.72 -14.69 25.73
C ARG A 469 9.46 -14.04 25.17
N VAL A 470 9.28 -14.05 23.84
CA VAL A 470 8.11 -13.48 23.17
C VAL A 470 6.84 -14.20 23.63
N LEU A 471 6.85 -15.52 23.68
CA LEU A 471 5.70 -16.30 24.18
C LEU A 471 5.41 -16.04 25.66
N ALA A 472 6.42 -16.03 26.52
CA ALA A 472 6.22 -15.74 27.94
C ALA A 472 5.61 -14.36 28.16
N ARG A 473 6.09 -13.34 27.41
CA ARG A 473 5.49 -12.01 27.43
C ARG A 473 4.05 -12.03 26.93
N PHE A 474 3.78 -12.70 25.83
CA PHE A 474 2.42 -12.77 25.27
C PHE A 474 1.46 -13.49 26.22
N HIS A 475 1.90 -14.55 26.89
CA HIS A 475 1.12 -15.23 27.92
C HIS A 475 0.77 -14.29 29.07
N ALA A 476 1.76 -13.57 29.62
CA ALA A 476 1.53 -12.62 30.70
C ALA A 476 0.53 -11.52 30.31
N VAL A 477 0.60 -11.01 29.07
CA VAL A 477 -0.38 -10.03 28.56
C VAL A 477 -1.78 -10.65 28.50
N CYS A 478 -1.91 -11.87 27.97
CA CYS A 478 -3.21 -12.54 27.88
C CYS A 478 -3.82 -12.85 29.26
N ASP A 479 -2.99 -13.20 30.26
CA ASP A 479 -3.45 -13.50 31.61
C ASP A 479 -4.11 -12.27 32.28
N GLU A 480 -3.63 -11.07 31.95
CA GLU A 480 -4.24 -9.80 32.39
C GLU A 480 -5.41 -9.37 31.49
N LEU A 481 -5.27 -9.51 30.17
CA LEU A 481 -6.22 -9.01 29.17
C LEU A 481 -7.52 -9.81 29.12
N ALA A 482 -7.43 -11.14 29.12
CA ALA A 482 -8.56 -12.04 28.92
C ALA A 482 -9.70 -11.83 29.93
N PRO A 483 -9.47 -11.80 31.26
CA PRO A 483 -10.54 -11.58 32.22
C PRO A 483 -11.20 -10.21 32.05
N ARG A 484 -10.40 -9.16 31.82
CA ARG A 484 -10.92 -7.80 31.58
C ARG A 484 -11.76 -7.71 30.30
N ALA A 485 -11.33 -8.37 29.22
CA ALA A 485 -12.07 -8.42 27.96
C ALA A 485 -13.37 -9.21 28.10
N ALA A 486 -13.37 -10.31 28.88
CA ALA A 486 -14.56 -11.10 29.17
C ALA A 486 -15.59 -10.28 29.98
N GLU A 487 -15.15 -9.57 31.02
CA GLU A 487 -16.02 -8.69 31.81
C GLU A 487 -16.63 -7.57 30.96
N GLU A 488 -15.83 -6.92 30.10
CA GLU A 488 -16.30 -5.90 29.16
C GLU A 488 -17.33 -6.47 28.16
N LEU A 489 -17.06 -7.67 27.62
CA LEU A 489 -17.96 -8.34 26.68
C LEU A 489 -19.32 -8.65 27.33
N GLU A 490 -19.32 -9.14 28.58
CA GLU A 490 -20.55 -9.41 29.32
C GLU A 490 -21.30 -8.13 29.69
N ARG A 491 -20.59 -7.06 30.08
CA ARG A 491 -21.22 -5.75 30.32
C ARG A 491 -21.93 -5.24 29.07
N ARG A 492 -21.26 -5.28 27.93
CA ARG A 492 -21.83 -4.87 26.64
C ARG A 492 -23.04 -5.70 26.24
N ARG A 493 -22.97 -7.03 26.41
CA ARG A 493 -24.11 -7.93 26.18
C ARG A 493 -25.31 -7.60 27.08
N ALA A 494 -25.08 -7.19 28.32
CA ALA A 494 -26.12 -6.78 29.24
C ALA A 494 -26.74 -5.42 28.87
N GLU A 495 -25.92 -4.47 28.42
CA GLU A 495 -26.36 -3.14 27.98
C GLU A 495 -27.12 -3.19 26.64
N TYR A 496 -26.73 -4.10 25.76
CA TYR A 496 -27.33 -4.26 24.45
C TYR A 496 -27.45 -5.75 24.08
N PRO A 497 -28.60 -6.40 24.30
CA PRO A 497 -28.77 -7.84 24.11
C PRO A 497 -28.42 -8.30 22.69
N ASP A 498 -27.89 -9.53 22.55
CA ASP A 498 -27.51 -10.09 21.23
C ASP A 498 -28.70 -10.15 20.24
N SER A 499 -29.94 -10.18 20.73
CA SER A 499 -31.16 -10.10 19.92
C SER A 499 -31.43 -8.73 19.29
N GLU A 500 -30.80 -7.67 19.82
CA GLU A 500 -30.99 -6.29 19.38
C GLU A 500 -29.86 -5.80 18.45
N VAL A 501 -28.81 -6.61 18.24
CA VAL A 501 -27.69 -6.27 17.36
C VAL A 501 -28.17 -6.14 15.90
N PRO A 502 -28.12 -4.95 15.28
CA PRO A 502 -28.58 -4.73 13.92
C PRO A 502 -27.69 -5.52 12.96
N ARG A 503 -28.35 -6.19 12.03
CA ARG A 503 -27.70 -6.83 10.90
C ARG A 503 -27.80 -5.88 9.71
N ASP A 504 -26.75 -5.73 8.93
CA ASP A 504 -26.86 -5.06 7.64
C ASP A 504 -27.76 -5.89 6.71
N ALA A 505 -28.05 -5.32 5.54
CA ALA A 505 -28.71 -6.03 4.46
C ALA A 505 -27.92 -7.25 3.94
N MET A 506 -26.68 -7.44 4.43
CA MET A 506 -25.84 -8.61 4.19
C MET A 506 -26.04 -9.70 5.28
N GLY A 507 -26.96 -9.52 6.23
CA GLY A 507 -27.15 -10.42 7.38
C GLY A 507 -25.96 -10.44 8.34
N ARG A 508 -24.91 -9.65 8.03
CA ARG A 508 -23.72 -9.47 8.84
C ARG A 508 -24.12 -8.53 9.97
N PRO A 509 -23.74 -8.83 11.20
CA PRO A 509 -23.87 -7.86 12.25
C PRO A 509 -23.00 -6.63 11.89
N ALA A 510 -23.66 -5.51 11.62
CA ALA A 510 -23.03 -4.36 10.97
C ALA A 510 -23.25 -3.08 11.79
N SER A 511 -23.29 -3.26 13.11
CA SER A 511 -23.13 -2.15 14.04
C SER A 511 -21.68 -2.10 14.50
N PRO A 512 -21.15 -0.90 14.79
CA PRO A 512 -19.87 -0.75 15.49
C PRO A 512 -19.80 -1.62 16.76
N GLU A 513 -20.94 -1.82 17.42
CA GLU A 513 -21.06 -2.66 18.61
C GLU A 513 -20.75 -4.14 18.35
N PHE A 514 -21.19 -4.72 17.23
CA PHE A 514 -20.83 -6.09 16.92
C PHE A 514 -19.33 -6.25 16.69
N LEU A 515 -18.73 -5.33 15.92
CA LEU A 515 -17.30 -5.40 15.60
C LEU A 515 -16.46 -5.31 16.89
N GLU A 516 -16.84 -4.43 17.81
CA GLU A 516 -16.20 -4.33 19.12
C GLU A 516 -16.38 -5.61 19.96
N ARG A 517 -17.56 -6.23 19.96
CA ARG A 517 -17.76 -7.54 20.61
C ARG A 517 -16.94 -8.65 19.98
N ALA A 518 -16.80 -8.67 18.66
CA ALA A 518 -15.99 -9.66 17.96
C ALA A 518 -14.52 -9.56 18.38
N LYS A 519 -13.97 -8.34 18.43
CA LYS A 519 -12.62 -8.08 18.98
C LYS A 519 -12.50 -8.53 20.44
N LEU A 520 -13.49 -8.20 21.26
CA LEU A 520 -13.49 -8.57 22.67
C LEU A 520 -13.57 -10.09 22.87
N ARG A 521 -14.31 -10.83 22.04
CA ARG A 521 -14.37 -12.30 22.10
C ARG A 521 -12.99 -12.92 21.89
N GLU A 522 -12.26 -12.44 20.89
CA GLU A 522 -10.90 -12.94 20.62
C GLU A 522 -9.93 -12.61 21.77
N LYS A 523 -10.01 -11.38 22.29
CA LYS A 523 -9.24 -10.96 23.48
C LYS A 523 -9.62 -11.73 24.74
N ALA A 524 -10.90 -12.04 24.93
CA ALA A 524 -11.44 -12.79 26.07
C ALA A 524 -11.05 -14.27 26.05
N ASP A 525 -10.93 -14.87 24.86
CA ASP A 525 -10.30 -16.19 24.67
C ASP A 525 -8.79 -16.16 25.00
N GLY A 526 -8.18 -14.96 25.00
CA GLY A 526 -6.76 -14.78 25.23
C GLY A 526 -5.91 -15.43 24.13
N TYR A 527 -6.45 -15.50 22.90
CA TYR A 527 -5.82 -16.14 21.75
C TYR A 527 -5.35 -17.58 22.06
N ALA A 528 -6.16 -18.36 22.77
CA ALA A 528 -5.73 -19.61 23.39
C ALA A 528 -5.17 -20.61 22.37
N LEU A 529 -5.87 -20.79 21.25
CA LEU A 529 -5.43 -21.69 20.18
C LEU A 529 -4.10 -21.23 19.56
N SER A 530 -3.98 -19.95 19.21
CA SER A 530 -2.76 -19.39 18.60
C SER A 530 -1.55 -19.49 19.53
N ARG A 531 -1.75 -19.24 20.84
CA ARG A 531 -0.70 -19.41 21.86
C ARG A 531 -0.30 -20.87 22.04
N LEU A 532 -1.27 -21.79 22.03
CA LEU A 532 -1.01 -23.22 22.11
C LEU A 532 -0.20 -23.68 20.90
N VAL A 533 -0.63 -23.32 19.68
CA VAL A 533 0.09 -23.64 18.44
C VAL A 533 1.52 -23.11 18.50
N ALA A 534 1.73 -21.85 18.89
CA ALA A 534 3.07 -21.28 18.98
C ALA A 534 3.94 -21.97 20.04
N SER A 535 3.37 -22.32 21.20
CA SER A 535 4.06 -23.09 22.25
C SER A 535 4.50 -24.47 21.76
N VAL A 536 3.63 -25.16 21.03
CA VAL A 536 3.94 -26.48 20.45
C VAL A 536 4.96 -26.36 19.33
N ARG A 537 4.92 -25.31 18.49
CA ARG A 537 5.95 -25.05 17.48
C ARG A 537 7.33 -24.87 18.11
N LEU A 538 7.42 -24.12 19.21
CA LEU A 538 8.68 -23.96 19.94
C LEU A 538 9.17 -25.27 20.54
N MET A 539 8.27 -26.05 21.16
CA MET A 539 8.58 -27.38 21.70
C MET A 539 9.13 -28.31 20.60
N LEU A 540 8.47 -28.36 19.45
CA LEU A 540 8.87 -29.19 18.31
C LEU A 540 10.24 -28.79 17.77
N ALA A 541 10.52 -27.49 17.64
CA ALA A 541 11.82 -27.01 17.16
C ALA A 541 12.97 -27.34 18.14
N GLN A 542 12.67 -27.47 19.43
CA GLN A 542 13.63 -27.83 20.48
C GLN A 542 13.72 -29.35 20.73
N ALA A 543 12.82 -30.17 20.18
CA ALA A 543 12.72 -31.61 20.44
C ALA A 543 13.87 -32.40 19.80
N ARG A 544 15.06 -32.37 20.42
CA ARG A 544 16.26 -33.11 19.99
C ARG A 544 16.27 -34.56 20.51
N PRO A 545 16.11 -34.83 21.82
CA PRO A 545 16.16 -36.19 22.35
C PRO A 545 14.90 -37.00 21.99
N ALA A 546 15.02 -38.33 21.92
CA ALA A 546 13.90 -39.24 21.64
C ALA A 546 12.73 -39.09 22.64
N GLU A 547 13.03 -38.79 23.90
CA GLU A 547 12.03 -38.52 24.94
C GLU A 547 11.22 -37.25 24.65
N ALA A 548 11.88 -36.17 24.21
CA ALA A 548 11.22 -34.91 23.87
C ALA A 548 10.33 -35.05 22.62
N LYS A 549 10.77 -35.84 21.63
CA LYS A 549 9.94 -36.17 20.46
C LYS A 549 8.70 -36.97 20.83
N SER A 550 8.83 -37.92 21.77
CA SER A 550 7.71 -38.71 22.28
C SER A 550 6.67 -37.83 23.00
N GLU A 551 7.12 -36.87 23.80
CA GLU A 551 6.22 -35.93 24.47
C GLU A 551 5.55 -34.97 23.49
N ALA A 552 6.30 -34.40 22.54
CA ALA A 552 5.73 -33.54 21.50
C ALA A 552 4.69 -34.28 20.65
N ARG A 553 4.92 -35.56 20.33
CA ARG A 553 3.94 -36.42 19.66
C ARG A 553 2.65 -36.56 20.48
N ARG A 554 2.75 -36.82 21.78
CA ARG A 554 1.58 -36.94 22.67
C ARG A 554 0.74 -35.67 22.69
N VAL A 555 1.37 -34.50 22.62
CA VAL A 555 0.68 -33.21 22.54
C VAL A 555 -0.03 -33.03 21.20
N LEU A 556 0.62 -33.42 20.09
CA LEU A 556 -0.02 -33.39 18.76
C LEU A 556 -1.26 -34.30 18.71
N GLU A 557 -1.17 -35.52 19.25
CA GLU A 557 -2.30 -36.46 19.32
C GLU A 557 -3.50 -35.90 20.10
N GLN A 558 -3.25 -35.12 21.17
CA GLN A 558 -4.29 -34.43 21.92
C GLN A 558 -4.95 -33.28 21.14
N MET A 559 -4.24 -32.70 20.18
CA MET A 559 -4.71 -31.60 19.35
C MET A 559 -5.50 -32.06 18.12
N GLU A 560 -5.34 -33.32 17.68
CA GLU A 560 -6.01 -33.87 16.49
C GLU A 560 -7.53 -33.64 16.41
N PRO A 561 -8.31 -33.78 17.51
CA PRO A 561 -9.75 -33.54 17.45
C PRO A 561 -10.13 -32.13 16.99
N ALA A 562 -9.26 -31.13 17.22
CA ALA A 562 -9.46 -29.75 16.82
C ALA A 562 -9.13 -29.50 15.33
N ALA A 563 -8.53 -30.46 14.62
CA ALA A 563 -8.16 -30.34 13.21
C ALA A 563 -9.28 -30.64 12.22
N SER A 564 -10.35 -31.28 12.68
CA SER A 564 -11.45 -31.68 11.82
C SER A 564 -12.07 -30.45 11.12
N GLY A 565 -12.04 -30.45 9.79
CA GLY A 565 -12.61 -29.36 8.99
C GLY A 565 -11.77 -28.07 8.89
N ASN A 566 -10.56 -28.03 9.46
CA ASN A 566 -9.65 -26.88 9.34
C ASN A 566 -8.34 -27.27 8.63
N PRO A 567 -8.20 -27.00 7.32
CA PRO A 567 -7.01 -27.35 6.54
C PRO A 567 -5.71 -26.71 7.06
N ASP A 568 -5.76 -25.49 7.61
CA ASP A 568 -4.57 -24.82 8.14
C ASP A 568 -4.07 -25.48 9.42
N PHE A 569 -4.98 -25.89 10.30
CA PHE A 569 -4.62 -26.62 11.49
C PHE A 569 -4.18 -28.05 11.18
N ALA A 570 -4.79 -28.71 10.20
CA ALA A 570 -4.31 -30.00 9.69
C ALA A 570 -2.90 -29.89 9.08
N MET A 571 -2.60 -28.79 8.37
CA MET A 571 -1.26 -28.50 7.86
C MET A 571 -0.24 -28.31 8.99
N PHE A 572 -0.63 -27.62 10.08
CA PHE A 572 0.19 -27.50 11.28
C PHE A 572 0.51 -28.88 11.90
N LEU A 573 -0.51 -29.74 12.07
CA LEU A 573 -0.30 -31.10 12.59
C LEU A 573 0.59 -31.93 11.68
N ALA A 574 0.40 -31.84 10.35
CA ALA A 574 1.26 -32.53 9.39
C ALA A 574 2.73 -32.16 9.57
N ALA A 575 3.04 -30.86 9.68
CA ALA A 575 4.40 -30.38 9.90
C ALA A 575 4.95 -30.81 11.28
N GLY A 576 4.10 -30.81 12.31
CA GLY A 576 4.45 -31.28 13.64
C GLY A 576 4.83 -32.76 13.65
N TYR A 577 3.98 -33.61 13.07
CA TYR A 577 4.24 -35.05 12.97
C TYR A 577 5.48 -35.37 12.13
N ALA A 578 5.72 -34.62 11.06
CA ALA A 578 6.94 -34.75 10.27
C ALA A 578 8.20 -34.43 11.10
N THR A 579 8.13 -33.43 11.99
CA THR A 579 9.25 -33.02 12.87
C THR A 579 9.61 -34.10 13.90
N VAL A 580 8.61 -34.83 14.41
CA VAL A 580 8.82 -35.96 15.33
C VAL A 580 8.97 -37.30 14.60
N GLU A 581 9.19 -37.28 13.28
CA GLU A 581 9.42 -38.46 12.43
C GLU A 581 8.25 -39.47 12.41
N ALA A 582 7.04 -39.02 12.76
CA ALA A 582 5.80 -39.79 12.65
C ALA A 582 5.21 -39.66 11.23
N TYR A 583 6.00 -40.03 10.21
CA TYR A 583 5.72 -39.73 8.81
C TYR A 583 4.37 -40.25 8.29
N SER A 584 3.92 -41.42 8.76
CA SER A 584 2.60 -41.93 8.38
C SER A 584 1.47 -40.99 8.80
N HIS A 585 1.51 -40.48 10.05
CA HIS A 585 0.48 -39.57 10.56
C HIS A 585 0.57 -38.22 9.83
N ALA A 586 1.81 -37.74 9.58
CA ALA A 586 2.04 -36.54 8.79
C ALA A 586 1.42 -36.64 7.40
N LEU A 587 1.64 -37.76 6.69
CA LEU A 587 1.10 -37.98 5.34
C LEU A 587 -0.43 -38.09 5.33
N ASP A 588 -1.06 -38.65 6.37
CA ASP A 588 -2.52 -38.70 6.45
C ASP A 588 -3.13 -37.30 6.55
N HIS A 589 -2.52 -36.41 7.34
CA HIS A 589 -2.91 -35.00 7.37
C HIS A 589 -2.60 -34.27 6.05
N VAL A 590 -1.45 -34.51 5.43
CA VAL A 590 -1.13 -33.93 4.11
C VAL A 590 -2.18 -34.33 3.06
N ARG A 591 -2.58 -35.59 3.01
CA ARG A 591 -3.63 -36.07 2.10
C ARG A 591 -4.95 -35.35 2.37
N SER A 592 -5.35 -35.20 3.63
CA SER A 592 -6.54 -34.45 4.01
C SER A 592 -6.49 -33.00 3.50
N VAL A 593 -5.37 -32.32 3.70
CA VAL A 593 -5.15 -30.96 3.22
C VAL A 593 -5.19 -30.88 1.68
N ARG A 594 -4.53 -31.79 0.97
CA ARG A 594 -4.53 -31.83 -0.51
C ARG A 594 -5.91 -32.18 -1.09
N MET A 595 -6.72 -32.97 -0.39
CA MET A 595 -8.11 -33.24 -0.80
C MET A 595 -8.99 -31.99 -0.64
N ALA A 596 -8.78 -31.20 0.42
CA ALA A 596 -9.51 -29.96 0.65
C ALA A 596 -9.05 -28.83 -0.28
N ASP A 597 -7.75 -28.71 -0.52
CA ASP A 597 -7.13 -27.73 -1.41
C ASP A 597 -6.03 -28.38 -2.28
N PRO A 598 -6.36 -28.80 -3.51
CA PRO A 598 -5.39 -29.40 -4.43
C PRO A 598 -4.25 -28.48 -4.84
N GLU A 599 -4.38 -27.16 -4.64
CA GLU A 599 -3.35 -26.17 -4.97
C GLU A 599 -2.52 -25.76 -3.73
N ARG A 600 -2.66 -26.47 -2.60
CA ARG A 600 -1.90 -26.20 -1.36
C ARG A 600 -0.43 -26.61 -1.50
N TYR A 601 0.35 -25.79 -2.19
CA TYR A 601 1.77 -26.03 -2.46
C TYR A 601 2.63 -26.32 -1.20
N PRO A 602 2.37 -25.76 0.00
CA PRO A 602 3.14 -26.12 1.20
C PRO A 602 2.94 -27.58 1.63
N ALA A 603 1.75 -28.14 1.38
CA ALA A 603 1.45 -29.55 1.69
C ALA A 603 2.25 -30.49 0.77
N MET A 604 2.31 -30.17 -0.53
CA MET A 604 3.14 -30.89 -1.50
C MET A 604 4.63 -30.79 -1.17
N ALA A 605 5.11 -29.61 -0.78
CA ALA A 605 6.50 -29.39 -0.37
C ALA A 605 6.84 -30.21 0.89
N LEU A 606 5.93 -30.28 1.86
CA LEU A 606 6.08 -31.10 3.06
C LEU A 606 6.10 -32.60 2.70
N GLU A 607 5.22 -33.06 1.82
CA GLU A 607 5.20 -34.44 1.32
C GLU A 607 6.52 -34.83 0.66
N ALA A 608 7.05 -33.96 -0.21
CA ALA A 608 8.34 -34.16 -0.85
C ALA A 608 9.47 -34.32 0.17
N ARG A 609 9.46 -33.51 1.24
CA ARG A 609 10.44 -33.59 2.34
C ARG A 609 10.32 -34.89 3.13
N ILE A 610 9.09 -35.32 3.42
CA ILE A 610 8.83 -36.60 4.10
C ILE A 610 9.33 -37.77 3.25
N HIS A 611 9.00 -37.79 1.95
CA HIS A 611 9.48 -38.82 1.02
C HIS A 611 11.00 -38.88 0.93
N GLN A 612 11.66 -37.73 0.87
CA GLN A 612 13.12 -37.70 0.91
C GLN A 612 13.67 -38.30 2.21
N ALA A 613 13.09 -37.94 3.36
CA ALA A 613 13.53 -38.45 4.66
C ALA A 613 13.36 -39.97 4.79
N GLU A 614 12.37 -40.55 4.11
CA GLU A 614 12.14 -41.99 4.04
C GLU A 614 12.93 -42.70 2.91
N GLY A 615 13.80 -41.97 2.18
CA GLY A 615 14.59 -42.52 1.07
C GLY A 615 13.81 -42.76 -0.24
N ARG A 616 12.56 -42.30 -0.31
CA ARG A 616 11.68 -42.38 -1.50
C ARG A 616 11.96 -41.21 -2.45
N HIS A 617 13.10 -41.27 -3.11
CA HIS A 617 13.61 -40.15 -3.91
C HIS A 617 12.77 -39.82 -5.15
N ARG A 618 12.12 -40.81 -5.76
CA ARG A 618 11.28 -40.59 -6.95
C ARG A 618 10.03 -39.80 -6.57
N GLU A 619 9.33 -40.23 -5.54
CA GLU A 619 8.13 -39.60 -5.01
C GLU A 619 8.44 -38.18 -4.47
N CYS A 620 9.63 -37.98 -3.89
CA CYS A 620 10.11 -36.65 -3.53
C CYS A 620 10.18 -35.71 -4.74
N VAL A 621 10.77 -36.15 -5.86
CA VAL A 621 10.88 -35.34 -7.08
C VAL A 621 9.50 -35.05 -7.68
N GLU A 622 8.63 -36.05 -7.75
CA GLU A 622 7.26 -35.89 -8.27
C GLU A 622 6.48 -34.84 -7.46
N CYS A 623 6.46 -34.96 -6.12
CA CYS A 623 5.78 -33.97 -5.27
C CYS A 623 6.45 -32.59 -5.29
N ALA A 624 7.78 -32.54 -5.41
CA ALA A 624 8.50 -31.28 -5.51
C ALA A 624 8.16 -30.54 -6.81
N LEU A 625 8.06 -31.25 -7.93
CA LEU A 625 7.67 -30.68 -9.22
C LEU A 625 6.24 -30.11 -9.16
N ASP A 626 5.28 -30.84 -8.59
CA ASP A 626 3.90 -30.36 -8.41
C ASP A 626 3.87 -29.02 -7.65
N SER A 627 4.60 -28.93 -6.54
CA SER A 627 4.67 -27.71 -5.73
C SER A 627 5.38 -26.56 -6.44
N LEU A 628 6.51 -26.85 -7.11
CA LEU A 628 7.33 -25.87 -7.82
C LEU A 628 6.66 -25.33 -9.10
N ALA A 629 5.73 -26.09 -9.69
CA ALA A 629 4.89 -25.63 -10.78
C ALA A 629 3.91 -24.54 -10.33
N LEU A 630 3.43 -24.61 -9.08
CA LEU A 630 2.56 -23.60 -8.49
C LEU A 630 3.36 -22.39 -8.01
N VAL A 631 4.39 -22.60 -7.17
CA VAL A 631 5.24 -21.54 -6.63
C VAL A 631 6.70 -21.89 -6.87
N HIS A 632 7.35 -21.16 -7.78
CA HIS A 632 8.74 -21.45 -8.16
C HIS A 632 9.77 -21.05 -7.11
N PHE A 633 9.50 -20.00 -6.32
CA PHE A 633 10.40 -19.51 -5.27
C PHE A 633 10.26 -20.37 -4.00
N GLN A 634 10.91 -21.52 -3.99
CA GLN A 634 10.96 -22.44 -2.85
C GLN A 634 12.38 -23.02 -2.73
N PRO A 635 13.38 -22.23 -2.27
CA PRO A 635 14.79 -22.61 -2.32
C PRO A 635 15.09 -23.92 -1.59
N VAL A 636 14.47 -24.13 -0.42
CA VAL A 636 14.61 -25.36 0.37
C VAL A 636 14.08 -26.58 -0.39
N LEU A 637 12.96 -26.42 -1.12
CA LEU A 637 12.40 -27.52 -1.91
C LEU A 637 13.26 -27.86 -3.13
N HIS A 638 13.81 -26.86 -3.83
CA HIS A 638 14.80 -27.07 -4.89
C HIS A 638 16.02 -27.84 -4.38
N TYR A 639 16.49 -27.55 -3.17
CA TYR A 639 17.55 -28.32 -2.51
C TYR A 639 17.14 -29.79 -2.30
N HIS A 640 15.96 -30.04 -1.71
CA HIS A 640 15.47 -31.40 -1.49
C HIS A 640 15.32 -32.19 -2.80
N MET A 641 14.78 -31.55 -3.84
CA MET A 641 14.67 -32.11 -5.19
C MET A 641 16.06 -32.43 -5.78
N GLY A 642 17.03 -31.51 -5.65
CA GLY A 642 18.39 -31.69 -6.15
C GLY A 642 19.13 -32.87 -5.49
N VAL A 643 19.00 -33.01 -4.17
CA VAL A 643 19.54 -34.18 -3.44
C VAL A 643 18.90 -35.47 -3.96
N SER A 644 17.56 -35.52 -4.08
CA SER A 644 16.86 -36.72 -4.56
C SER A 644 17.21 -37.08 -6.00
N LEU A 645 17.33 -36.10 -6.90
CA LEU A 645 17.77 -36.31 -8.28
C LEU A 645 19.19 -36.90 -8.34
N ARG A 646 20.11 -36.45 -7.47
CA ARG A 646 21.45 -37.04 -7.38
C ARG A 646 21.37 -38.52 -6.98
N HIS A 647 20.52 -38.87 -6.01
CA HIS A 647 20.33 -40.26 -5.59
C HIS A 647 19.72 -41.14 -6.69
N LEU A 648 18.92 -40.55 -7.59
CA LEU A 648 18.37 -41.22 -8.78
C LEU A 648 19.37 -41.32 -9.95
N GLY A 649 20.55 -40.70 -9.85
CA GLY A 649 21.56 -40.67 -10.93
C GLY A 649 21.36 -39.56 -11.96
N GLU A 650 20.41 -38.65 -11.75
CA GLU A 650 20.07 -37.52 -12.63
C GLU A 650 20.97 -36.30 -12.37
N ALA A 651 22.27 -36.46 -12.58
CA ALA A 651 23.28 -35.48 -12.14
C ALA A 651 23.10 -34.07 -12.73
N ALA A 652 22.70 -33.96 -14.01
CA ALA A 652 22.50 -32.66 -14.67
C ALA A 652 21.31 -31.89 -14.07
N HIS A 653 20.18 -32.58 -13.88
CA HIS A 653 18.99 -32.00 -13.25
C HIS A 653 19.24 -31.66 -11.78
N ALA A 654 20.00 -32.50 -11.05
CA ALA A 654 20.42 -32.23 -9.68
C ALA A 654 21.26 -30.94 -9.58
N GLU A 655 22.23 -30.76 -10.48
CA GLU A 655 23.04 -29.53 -10.54
C GLU A 655 22.16 -28.30 -10.75
N GLN A 656 21.23 -28.37 -11.72
CA GLN A 656 20.33 -27.26 -12.03
C GLN A 656 19.47 -26.88 -10.83
N ALA A 657 18.83 -27.86 -10.17
CA ALA A 657 18.00 -27.63 -9.00
C ALA A 657 18.81 -26.98 -7.85
N LEU A 658 20.02 -27.47 -7.56
CA LEU A 658 20.88 -26.89 -6.53
C LEU A 658 21.34 -25.48 -6.86
N ARG A 659 21.67 -25.18 -8.12
CA ARG A 659 21.99 -23.82 -8.55
C ARG A 659 20.80 -22.86 -8.40
N VAL A 660 19.59 -23.32 -8.71
CA VAL A 660 18.36 -22.53 -8.49
C VAL A 660 18.14 -22.27 -7.00
N ALA A 661 18.30 -23.28 -6.15
CA ALA A 661 18.21 -23.13 -4.70
C ALA A 661 19.18 -22.07 -4.17
N ILE A 662 20.44 -22.10 -4.62
CA ILE A 662 21.48 -21.13 -4.26
C ILE A 662 21.20 -19.74 -4.83
N ALA A 663 20.64 -19.64 -6.04
CA ALA A 663 20.29 -18.36 -6.63
C ALA A 663 19.13 -17.68 -5.87
N GLN A 664 18.12 -18.46 -5.46
CA GLN A 664 16.98 -17.99 -4.68
C GLN A 664 17.35 -17.68 -3.22
N MET A 665 18.24 -18.48 -2.62
CA MET A 665 18.73 -18.29 -1.25
C MET A 665 20.25 -18.49 -1.19
N PRO A 666 21.05 -17.44 -1.47
CA PRO A 666 22.51 -17.54 -1.49
C PRO A 666 23.16 -18.04 -0.19
N GLY A 667 22.48 -17.86 0.94
CA GLY A 667 22.87 -18.34 2.26
C GLY A 667 22.49 -19.79 2.58
N LEU A 668 21.83 -20.53 1.68
CA LEU A 668 21.46 -21.93 1.89
C LEU A 668 22.70 -22.84 1.80
N LEU A 669 23.39 -23.02 2.93
CA LEU A 669 24.69 -23.69 3.02
C LEU A 669 24.63 -25.15 2.57
N GLU A 670 23.55 -25.85 2.91
CA GLU A 670 23.31 -27.25 2.56
C GLU A 670 23.28 -27.45 1.05
N ALA A 671 22.67 -26.52 0.31
CA ALA A 671 22.63 -26.58 -1.15
C ALA A 671 24.02 -26.38 -1.77
N ARG A 672 24.84 -25.47 -1.21
CA ARG A 672 26.22 -25.27 -1.65
C ARG A 672 27.10 -26.48 -1.38
N ASP A 673 27.01 -27.06 -0.19
CA ASP A 673 27.77 -28.24 0.18
C ASP A 673 27.40 -29.44 -0.71
N GLU A 674 26.11 -29.60 -1.03
CA GLU A 674 25.63 -30.64 -1.95
C GLU A 674 26.12 -30.42 -3.38
N LEU A 675 26.04 -29.18 -3.88
CA LEU A 675 26.54 -28.82 -5.22
C LEU A 675 28.04 -29.06 -5.32
N ALA A 676 28.82 -28.68 -4.31
CA ALA A 676 30.25 -28.95 -4.26
C ALA A 676 30.56 -30.46 -4.28
N ARG A 677 29.74 -31.29 -3.61
CA ARG A 677 29.87 -32.75 -3.66
C ARG A 677 29.60 -33.30 -5.05
N LEU A 678 28.54 -32.85 -5.71
CA LEU A 678 28.18 -33.24 -7.07
C LEU A 678 29.30 -32.86 -8.08
N LEU A 679 29.79 -31.63 -8.01
CA LEU A 679 30.85 -31.11 -8.87
C LEU A 679 32.19 -31.85 -8.68
N ARG A 680 32.53 -32.23 -7.44
CA ARG A 680 33.70 -33.10 -7.17
C ARG A 680 33.55 -34.46 -7.85
N GLY A 681 32.37 -35.08 -7.75
CA GLY A 681 32.07 -36.34 -8.41
C GLY A 681 32.21 -36.26 -9.94
N ALA A 682 31.93 -35.09 -10.53
CA ALA A 682 32.10 -34.81 -11.96
C ALA A 682 33.53 -34.35 -12.35
N GLY A 683 34.49 -34.29 -11.41
CA GLY A 683 35.86 -33.84 -11.68
C GLY A 683 36.02 -32.31 -11.83
N ARG A 684 34.97 -31.51 -11.59
CA ARG A 684 34.97 -30.04 -11.68
C ARG A 684 35.47 -29.40 -10.38
N LEU A 685 36.70 -29.72 -10.00
CA LEU A 685 37.28 -29.37 -8.68
C LEU A 685 37.35 -27.85 -8.42
N GLY A 686 37.59 -27.04 -9.45
CA GLY A 686 37.66 -25.58 -9.32
C GLY A 686 36.31 -24.95 -8.92
N GLU A 687 35.23 -25.37 -9.56
CA GLU A 687 33.88 -24.91 -9.22
C GLU A 687 33.43 -25.43 -7.85
N ALA A 688 33.75 -26.69 -7.53
CA ALA A 688 33.48 -27.23 -6.20
C ALA A 688 34.21 -26.45 -5.10
N GLY A 689 35.46 -26.03 -5.35
CA GLY A 689 36.24 -25.19 -4.45
C GLY A 689 35.64 -23.79 -4.27
N LEU A 690 35.10 -23.21 -5.35
CA LEU A 690 34.40 -21.91 -5.30
C LEU A 690 33.16 -21.98 -4.42
N GLU A 691 32.30 -22.99 -4.62
CA GLU A 691 31.08 -23.15 -3.82
C GLU A 691 31.39 -23.33 -2.33
N GLN A 692 32.46 -24.09 -2.01
CA GLN A 692 32.87 -24.30 -0.64
C GLN A 692 33.46 -23.02 0.00
N ALA A 693 34.25 -22.25 -0.76
CA ALA A 693 34.73 -20.95 -0.32
C ALA A 693 33.57 -19.96 -0.08
N MET A 694 32.55 -19.95 -0.95
CA MET A 694 31.35 -19.14 -0.75
C MET A 694 30.56 -19.58 0.48
N ALA A 695 30.41 -20.89 0.72
CA ALA A 695 29.78 -21.40 1.94
C ALA A 695 30.53 -20.94 3.20
N ASP A 696 31.85 -20.91 3.18
CA ASP A 696 32.65 -20.39 4.30
C ASP A 696 32.46 -18.89 4.53
N VAL A 697 32.33 -18.08 3.46
CA VAL A 697 31.98 -16.66 3.56
C VAL A 697 30.63 -16.48 4.25
N TRP A 698 29.63 -17.28 3.89
CA TRP A 698 28.30 -17.23 4.51
C TRP A 698 28.31 -17.69 5.97
N ARG A 699 29.01 -18.79 6.29
CA ARG A 699 29.21 -19.24 7.69
C ARG A 699 29.88 -18.16 8.55
N GLN A 700 30.82 -17.40 8.00
CA GLN A 700 31.45 -16.29 8.70
C GLN A 700 30.50 -15.09 8.89
N ARG A 701 29.56 -14.88 7.97
CA ARG A 701 28.50 -13.87 8.12
C ARG A 701 27.49 -14.25 9.21
N GLU A 702 27.11 -15.53 9.30
CA GLU A 702 26.22 -16.05 10.36
C GLU A 702 26.90 -16.06 11.75
N LYS A 703 28.20 -16.38 11.80
CA LYS A 703 28.98 -16.40 13.05
C LYS A 703 29.38 -15.02 13.55
N ARG A 704 29.37 -14.00 12.70
CA ARG A 704 29.37 -12.63 13.21
C ARG A 704 28.04 -12.51 13.97
N PRO A 705 28.05 -12.23 15.28
CA PRO A 705 26.81 -11.81 15.91
C PRO A 705 26.26 -10.72 15.01
N THR A 706 25.01 -10.88 14.56
CA THR A 706 24.23 -9.74 14.09
C THR A 706 24.53 -8.66 15.10
N ALA A 707 25.18 -7.59 14.66
CA ALA A 707 25.57 -6.50 15.52
C ALA A 707 24.32 -5.72 15.94
N GLY A 708 23.35 -6.39 16.57
CA GLY A 708 22.54 -5.79 17.62
C GLY A 708 23.44 -5.51 18.82
N ALA A 709 24.36 -4.56 18.67
CA ALA A 709 25.14 -3.86 19.70
C ALA A 709 26.45 -3.21 19.18
N ALA A 710 26.67 -3.05 17.88
CA ALA A 710 27.72 -2.18 17.38
C ALA A 710 27.19 -1.29 16.26
N GLY A 711 26.61 -0.17 16.68
CA GLY A 711 26.61 1.11 15.96
C GLY A 711 26.64 1.06 14.42
N ASN A 712 25.62 0.47 13.80
CA ASN A 712 24.89 1.35 12.90
C ASN A 712 24.08 2.20 13.84
N ALA A 713 24.45 3.48 13.93
CA ALA A 713 23.68 4.47 14.65
C ALA A 713 22.19 4.19 14.43
N LYS A 714 21.33 4.49 15.42
CA LYS A 714 19.97 4.99 15.08
C LYS A 714 20.15 5.74 13.76
N PRO A 715 19.42 5.47 12.65
CA PRO A 715 19.49 6.41 11.52
C PRO A 715 19.35 7.76 12.20
N GLU A 716 20.40 8.58 12.09
CA GLU A 716 20.88 9.45 13.19
C GLU A 716 19.95 10.62 13.45
N PRO A 717 18.67 10.41 13.34
CA PRO A 717 17.88 10.99 12.26
C PRO A 717 18.71 11.36 11.01
N GLU A 718 18.07 11.59 9.86
CA GLU A 718 18.81 12.47 8.95
C GLU A 718 19.12 13.76 9.75
N PRO A 719 20.38 14.25 9.77
CA PRO A 719 20.65 15.55 10.33
C PRO A 719 19.62 16.47 9.70
N ALA A 720 18.89 17.23 10.53
CA ALA A 720 17.83 18.10 10.04
C ALA A 720 18.42 18.85 8.84
N PRO A 721 17.81 18.76 7.64
CA PRO A 721 18.39 19.37 6.46
C PRO A 721 18.75 20.78 6.84
N SER A 722 20.04 21.14 6.71
CA SER A 722 20.51 22.45 7.14
C SER A 722 19.61 23.46 6.49
N ALA A 723 18.83 24.20 7.28
CA ALA A 723 17.85 25.13 6.73
C ALA A 723 18.57 25.97 5.66
N PRO A 724 18.18 25.86 4.39
CA PRO A 724 18.91 26.51 3.32
C PRO A 724 18.98 28.00 3.62
N ARG A 725 20.15 28.62 3.42
CA ARG A 725 20.28 30.08 3.56
C ARG A 725 19.36 30.71 2.52
N MET A 726 18.26 31.30 2.98
CA MET A 726 17.36 32.05 2.12
C MET A 726 18.09 33.32 1.66
N SER A 727 18.11 33.55 0.33
CA SER A 727 18.80 34.68 -0.29
C SER A 727 18.39 36.02 0.35
N GLU A 728 19.37 36.83 0.75
CA GLU A 728 19.17 38.08 1.50
C GLU A 728 18.94 39.31 0.61
N ALA A 729 19.22 39.23 -0.70
CA ALA A 729 19.09 40.38 -1.60
C ALA A 729 18.13 40.08 -2.77
N TRP A 730 16.99 40.77 -2.79
CA TRP A 730 16.11 40.81 -3.96
C TRP A 730 16.65 41.86 -4.95
N SER A 731 16.67 41.52 -6.24
CA SER A 731 17.22 42.36 -7.33
C SER A 731 16.21 42.64 -8.45
N GLY A 732 14.92 42.42 -8.19
CA GLY A 732 13.83 42.67 -9.13
C GLY A 732 13.44 44.16 -9.23
N SER A 733 12.30 44.41 -9.87
CA SER A 733 11.68 45.74 -9.96
C SER A 733 10.35 45.79 -9.19
N PRO A 734 10.01 46.93 -8.57
CA PRO A 734 8.73 47.07 -7.87
C PRO A 734 7.57 46.85 -8.85
N PRO A 735 6.40 46.40 -8.37
CA PRO A 735 5.25 46.17 -9.24
C PRO A 735 4.82 47.47 -9.94
N ALA A 736 4.50 47.37 -11.23
CA ALA A 736 4.06 48.51 -12.03
C ALA A 736 2.68 49.05 -11.60
N ASP A 737 1.81 48.16 -11.14
CA ASP A 737 0.48 48.48 -10.59
C ASP A 737 0.21 47.66 -9.33
N ARG A 738 0.38 48.30 -8.17
CA ARG A 738 0.19 47.66 -6.87
C ARG A 738 -1.26 47.21 -6.63
N SER A 739 -2.25 47.82 -7.28
CA SER A 739 -3.66 47.48 -7.08
C SER A 739 -4.02 46.07 -7.56
N ARG A 740 -3.16 45.46 -8.37
CA ARG A 740 -3.31 44.10 -8.92
C ARG A 740 -2.54 43.04 -8.13
N VAL A 741 -1.69 43.44 -7.21
CA VAL A 741 -0.77 42.56 -6.49
C VAL A 741 -1.35 42.16 -5.14
N VAL A 742 -1.26 40.87 -4.81
CA VAL A 742 -1.54 40.38 -3.46
C VAL A 742 -0.22 40.30 -2.69
N THR A 743 -0.08 41.09 -1.63
CA THR A 743 1.09 41.01 -0.75
C THR A 743 0.86 39.90 0.27
N VAL A 744 1.73 38.89 0.31
CA VAL A 744 1.60 37.76 1.24
C VAL A 744 2.68 37.86 2.31
N VAL A 745 2.29 38.00 3.57
CA VAL A 745 3.22 37.93 4.70
C VAL A 745 3.21 36.51 5.25
N THR A 746 4.38 35.88 5.27
CA THR A 746 4.50 34.47 5.61
C THR A 746 5.78 34.17 6.38
N GLY A 747 5.85 32.97 6.96
CA GLY A 747 6.95 32.51 7.80
C GLY A 747 6.49 31.38 8.70
N LEU A 748 7.43 30.67 9.32
CA LEU A 748 7.11 29.61 10.29
C LEU A 748 6.25 30.16 11.43
N PRO A 749 5.49 29.32 12.17
CA PRO A 749 4.85 29.74 13.40
C PRO A 749 5.85 30.49 14.30
N ARG A 750 5.42 31.59 14.95
CA ARG A 750 6.26 32.40 15.86
C ARG A 750 7.51 33.06 15.23
N SER A 751 7.58 33.15 13.90
CA SER A 751 8.66 33.84 13.15
C SER A 751 8.57 35.37 13.14
N GLY A 752 7.46 35.96 13.62
CA GLY A 752 7.26 37.42 13.62
C GLY A 752 6.36 37.96 12.50
N THR A 753 5.60 37.11 11.81
CA THR A 753 4.65 37.53 10.75
C THR A 753 3.62 38.57 11.21
N SER A 754 3.14 38.52 12.46
CA SER A 754 2.25 39.56 13.00
C SER A 754 2.92 40.93 13.12
N MET A 755 4.22 40.97 13.41
CA MET A 755 4.99 42.23 13.42
C MET A 755 5.09 42.79 12.01
N MET A 756 5.36 41.94 11.02
CA MET A 756 5.42 42.38 9.63
C MET A 756 4.07 42.90 9.15
N MET A 757 2.95 42.25 9.49
CA MET A 757 1.62 42.78 9.16
C MET A 757 1.39 44.19 9.73
N GLN A 758 1.89 44.48 10.94
CA GLN A 758 1.82 45.82 11.54
C GLN A 758 2.69 46.83 10.78
N VAL A 759 3.89 46.42 10.36
CA VAL A 759 4.78 47.25 9.54
C VAL A 759 4.12 47.61 8.21
N LEU A 760 3.51 46.64 7.54
CA LEU A 760 2.81 46.88 6.27
C LEU A 760 1.60 47.80 6.45
N ALA A 761 0.78 47.56 7.47
CA ALA A 761 -0.37 48.41 7.79
C ALA A 761 0.04 49.85 8.13
N ALA A 762 1.08 50.03 8.94
CA ALA A 762 1.60 51.36 9.30
C ALA A 762 2.22 52.07 8.10
N GLY A 763 2.86 51.32 7.19
CA GLY A 763 3.39 51.84 5.94
C GLY A 763 2.33 52.15 4.86
N GLY A 764 1.03 51.99 5.16
CA GLY A 764 -0.07 52.35 4.26
C GLY A 764 -0.59 51.20 3.38
N ILE A 765 -0.28 49.95 3.72
CA ILE A 765 -0.78 48.76 3.01
C ILE A 765 -1.88 48.11 3.84
N ASP A 766 -3.11 48.18 3.37
CA ASP A 766 -4.25 47.64 4.08
C ASP A 766 -4.09 46.14 4.36
N ALA A 767 -4.35 45.74 5.61
CA ALA A 767 -4.36 44.34 6.00
C ALA A 767 -5.70 43.69 5.64
N TYR A 768 -5.64 42.54 4.96
CA TYR A 768 -6.78 41.65 4.74
C TYR A 768 -6.96 40.75 5.96
N THR A 769 -7.82 41.16 6.90
CA THR A 769 -8.04 40.52 8.21
C THR A 769 -9.53 40.60 8.58
N ASP A 770 -10.05 39.60 9.28
CA ASP A 770 -11.45 39.57 9.77
C ASP A 770 -11.60 40.04 11.22
N HIS A 771 -10.47 40.33 11.89
CA HIS A 771 -10.37 40.78 13.27
C HIS A 771 -10.98 39.83 14.31
N ARG A 772 -11.25 38.56 13.96
CA ARG A 772 -11.83 37.57 14.89
C ARG A 772 -10.86 37.21 16.02
N ARG A 773 -9.57 37.08 15.70
CA ARG A 773 -8.53 36.77 16.68
C ARG A 773 -7.95 38.04 17.29
N THR A 774 -8.36 38.34 18.51
CA THR A 774 -7.93 39.53 19.25
C THR A 774 -6.52 39.36 19.85
N ALA A 775 -5.95 40.46 20.33
CA ALA A 775 -4.69 40.46 21.06
C ALA A 775 -4.78 39.60 22.34
N ASP A 776 -3.66 38.98 22.70
CA ASP A 776 -3.49 38.20 23.92
C ASP A 776 -2.10 38.47 24.53
N GLU A 777 -1.76 37.77 25.62
CA GLU A 777 -0.45 37.94 26.25
C GLU A 777 0.72 37.61 25.32
N ASP A 778 0.54 36.69 24.37
CA ASP A 778 1.55 36.26 23.40
C ASP A 778 1.82 37.28 22.29
N ASN A 779 0.76 37.96 21.87
CA ASN A 779 0.78 38.92 20.79
C ASN A 779 -0.14 40.10 21.15
N PRO A 780 0.36 41.04 21.98
CA PRO A 780 -0.45 42.12 22.56
C PRO A 780 -0.96 43.15 21.53
N ARG A 781 -0.50 43.06 20.28
CA ARG A 781 -0.93 43.92 19.17
C ARG A 781 -1.82 43.21 18.14
N GLY A 782 -2.27 41.99 18.43
CA GLY A 782 -3.21 41.25 17.58
C GLY A 782 -2.53 40.50 16.42
N TYR A 783 -3.26 39.56 15.82
CA TYR A 783 -2.70 38.55 14.92
C TYR A 783 -2.79 38.88 13.43
N PHE A 784 -3.66 39.82 13.02
CA PHE A 784 -3.87 40.20 11.61
C PHE A 784 -4.13 38.98 10.72
N GLU A 785 -4.94 38.06 11.22
CA GLU A 785 -5.31 36.81 10.54
C GLU A 785 -6.69 36.96 9.92
N HIS A 786 -6.90 36.25 8.82
CA HIS A 786 -8.21 36.06 8.22
C HIS A 786 -8.54 34.57 8.24
N ASP A 787 -9.71 34.20 8.71
CA ASP A 787 -10.12 32.79 8.89
C ASP A 787 -10.05 32.00 7.57
N ARG A 788 -10.43 32.63 6.44
CA ARG A 788 -10.26 32.05 5.10
C ARG A 788 -8.80 31.77 4.71
N ALA A 789 -7.83 32.53 5.24
CA ALA A 789 -6.40 32.29 4.99
C ALA A 789 -5.88 31.07 5.77
N ALA A 790 -6.43 30.79 6.96
CA ALA A 790 -6.13 29.56 7.70
C ALA A 790 -6.69 28.30 7.00
N ARG A 791 -7.71 28.49 6.14
CA ARG A 791 -8.43 27.44 5.42
C ARG A 791 -8.15 27.45 3.91
N LEU A 792 -6.95 27.89 3.51
CA LEU A 792 -6.50 27.90 2.10
C LEU A 792 -6.62 26.53 1.40
N HIS A 793 -6.64 25.43 2.16
CA HIS A 793 -6.82 24.08 1.64
C HIS A 793 -8.26 23.76 1.16
N GLU A 794 -9.26 24.53 1.60
CA GLU A 794 -10.68 24.39 1.21
C GLU A 794 -11.01 25.13 -0.11
N GLY A 795 -10.04 25.84 -0.70
CA GLY A 795 -10.21 26.66 -1.90
C GLY A 795 -10.13 28.17 -1.62
N ALA A 796 -9.61 28.94 -2.58
CA ALA A 796 -9.21 30.34 -2.34
C ALA A 796 -9.68 31.38 -3.39
N PRO A 797 -10.93 31.36 -3.88
CA PRO A 797 -11.42 32.37 -4.83
C PRO A 797 -11.41 33.80 -4.25
N TRP A 798 -11.45 33.93 -2.93
CA TRP A 798 -11.39 35.20 -2.21
C TRP A 798 -10.02 35.89 -2.28
N ILE A 799 -8.95 35.20 -2.74
CA ILE A 799 -7.62 35.83 -2.87
C ILE A 799 -7.67 37.03 -3.82
N ALA A 800 -8.53 37.02 -4.83
CA ALA A 800 -8.75 38.16 -5.71
C ALA A 800 -9.29 39.41 -4.95
N GLU A 801 -10.00 39.24 -3.83
CA GLU A 801 -10.47 40.33 -2.95
C GLU A 801 -9.32 40.96 -2.14
N ALA A 802 -8.18 40.27 -2.04
CA ALA A 802 -6.98 40.72 -1.35
C ALA A 802 -5.99 41.48 -2.26
N ARG A 803 -6.33 41.73 -3.52
CA ARG A 803 -5.52 42.56 -4.43
C ARG A 803 -5.34 43.98 -3.85
N GLY A 804 -4.13 44.50 -3.93
CA GLY A 804 -3.72 45.76 -3.31
C GLY A 804 -3.48 45.68 -1.78
N LYS A 805 -3.78 44.55 -1.14
CA LYS A 805 -3.73 44.37 0.32
C LYS A 805 -2.64 43.39 0.75
N ALA A 806 -2.35 43.37 2.05
CA ALA A 806 -1.49 42.40 2.69
C ALA A 806 -2.33 41.29 3.36
N VAL A 807 -2.04 40.02 3.05
CA VAL A 807 -2.67 38.85 3.69
C VAL A 807 -1.62 38.03 4.42
N LYS A 808 -1.94 37.62 5.64
CA LYS A 808 -1.07 36.75 6.44
C LYS A 808 -1.39 35.29 6.15
N VAL A 809 -0.40 34.55 5.65
CA VAL A 809 -0.52 33.12 5.32
C VAL A 809 0.60 32.35 5.99
N VAL A 810 0.28 31.27 6.70
CA VAL A 810 1.30 30.42 7.33
C VAL A 810 2.11 29.70 6.24
N ALA A 811 3.42 29.58 6.43
CA ALA A 811 4.37 29.13 5.42
C ALA A 811 3.97 27.80 4.73
N ASN A 812 3.43 26.84 5.48
CA ASN A 812 3.00 25.55 4.95
C ASN A 812 1.81 25.62 3.98
N LEU A 813 1.05 26.72 3.99
CA LEU A 813 -0.10 26.94 3.11
C LEU A 813 0.25 27.73 1.84
N LEU A 814 1.48 28.23 1.70
CA LEU A 814 1.92 28.96 0.50
C LEU A 814 1.66 28.18 -0.80
N PRO A 815 1.94 26.86 -0.89
CA PRO A 815 1.70 26.10 -2.13
C PRO A 815 0.22 25.98 -2.52
N ARG A 816 -0.71 26.38 -1.65
CA ARG A 816 -2.16 26.39 -1.91
C ARG A 816 -2.65 27.71 -2.51
N LEU A 817 -1.77 28.69 -2.72
CA LEU A 817 -2.15 29.94 -3.38
C LEU A 817 -2.57 29.65 -4.85
N PRO A 818 -3.69 30.23 -5.33
CA PRO A 818 -4.16 29.99 -6.68
C PRO A 818 -3.19 30.55 -7.72
N ALA A 819 -2.99 29.81 -8.82
CA ALA A 819 -2.22 30.30 -9.96
C ALA A 819 -2.98 31.42 -10.70
N GLY A 820 -2.23 32.32 -11.36
CA GLY A 820 -2.80 33.40 -12.19
C GLY A 820 -2.92 34.77 -11.51
N GLU A 821 -2.60 34.87 -10.22
CA GLU A 821 -2.45 36.15 -9.52
C GLU A 821 -0.97 36.58 -9.47
N GLU A 822 -0.74 37.88 -9.26
CA GLU A 822 0.60 38.44 -9.02
C GLU A 822 0.87 38.55 -7.52
N TYR A 823 1.85 37.79 -7.03
CA TYR A 823 2.18 37.73 -5.60
C TYR A 823 3.50 38.43 -5.28
N ARG A 824 3.49 39.22 -4.21
CA ARG A 824 4.69 39.72 -3.53
C ARG A 824 4.77 39.09 -2.15
N VAL A 825 5.62 38.09 -1.99
CA VAL A 825 5.73 37.31 -0.76
C VAL A 825 6.84 37.87 0.14
N VAL A 826 6.47 38.40 1.30
CA VAL A 826 7.41 38.81 2.36
C VAL A 826 7.58 37.63 3.32
N PHE A 827 8.71 36.93 3.19
CA PHE A 827 9.03 35.75 3.98
C PHE A 827 9.84 36.13 5.23
N LEU A 828 9.25 35.92 6.42
CA LEU A 828 9.90 36.17 7.70
C LEU A 828 10.70 34.95 8.12
N HIS A 829 12.01 35.12 8.13
CA HIS A 829 12.94 34.11 8.59
C HIS A 829 13.43 34.44 10.00
N ARG A 830 13.28 33.50 10.93
CA ARG A 830 13.76 33.60 12.32
C ARG A 830 14.53 32.33 12.64
N ASP A 831 15.59 32.46 13.44
CA ASP A 831 16.37 31.32 13.92
C ASP A 831 15.46 30.20 14.44
N ILE A 832 15.70 28.98 13.95
CA ILE A 832 14.83 27.84 14.20
C ILE A 832 14.82 27.47 15.70
N GLY A 833 15.94 27.65 16.40
CA GLY A 833 16.03 27.45 17.84
C GLY A 833 15.15 28.44 18.60
N GLU A 834 15.14 29.72 18.19
CA GLU A 834 14.22 30.72 18.76
C GLU A 834 12.75 30.44 18.45
N VAL A 835 12.44 29.95 17.24
CA VAL A 835 11.09 29.55 16.85
C VAL A 835 10.60 28.40 17.73
N ILE A 836 11.41 27.35 17.89
CA ILE A 836 11.10 26.19 18.73
C ILE A 836 10.92 26.60 20.19
N ALA A 837 11.85 27.39 20.74
CA ALA A 837 11.75 27.88 22.12
C ALA A 837 10.48 28.71 22.34
N SER A 838 10.12 29.58 21.38
CA SER A 838 8.87 30.33 21.46
C SER A 838 7.63 29.44 21.31
N GLN A 839 7.69 28.40 20.49
CA GLN A 839 6.57 27.47 20.26
C GLN A 839 6.33 26.60 21.51
N ARG A 840 7.40 26.08 22.13
CA ARG A 840 7.34 25.32 23.38
C ARG A 840 6.73 26.14 24.50
N ALA A 841 7.26 27.34 24.76
CA ALA A 841 6.76 28.20 25.82
C ALA A 841 5.25 28.54 25.67
N MET A 842 4.76 28.62 24.43
CA MET A 842 3.33 28.79 24.15
C MET A 842 2.53 27.52 24.47
N LEU A 843 3.00 26.35 24.02
CA LEU A 843 2.33 25.06 24.24
C LEU A 843 2.28 24.68 25.72
N GLU A 844 3.35 24.93 26.48
CA GLU A 844 3.43 24.73 27.93
C GLU A 844 2.39 25.58 28.66
N ARG A 845 2.34 26.89 28.37
CA ARG A 845 1.37 27.80 29.00
C ARG A 845 -0.07 27.43 28.67
N LEU A 846 -0.35 26.95 27.46
CA LEU A 846 -1.69 26.54 27.05
C LEU A 846 -2.08 25.15 27.59
N GLY A 847 -1.20 24.44 28.30
CA GLY A 847 -1.43 23.06 28.73
C GLY A 847 -1.60 22.08 27.56
N ARG A 848 -0.99 22.39 26.40
CA ARG A 848 -1.14 21.65 25.14
C ARG A 848 0.16 20.98 24.69
N MET A 849 1.09 20.73 25.60
CA MET A 849 2.33 19.99 25.29
C MET A 849 2.00 18.52 24.97
N PRO A 850 2.26 18.04 23.74
CA PRO A 850 2.05 16.65 23.41
C PRO A 850 3.09 15.76 24.12
N GLU A 851 2.67 14.60 24.64
CA GLU A 851 3.61 13.60 25.16
C GLU A 851 4.60 13.15 24.06
N GLY A 852 5.90 13.16 24.38
CA GLY A 852 6.97 12.76 23.47
C GLY A 852 7.35 13.76 22.36
N LEU A 853 6.88 15.03 22.41
CA LEU A 853 7.31 16.06 21.46
C LEU A 853 8.67 16.67 21.85
N GLU A 854 9.74 16.10 21.28
CA GLU A 854 11.12 16.57 21.44
C GLU A 854 11.46 17.78 20.53
N ASP A 855 12.36 18.65 20.97
CA ASP A 855 12.86 19.80 20.18
C ASP A 855 13.47 19.35 18.85
N SER A 856 14.18 18.21 18.87
CA SER A 856 14.80 17.64 17.67
C SER A 856 13.76 17.23 16.62
N ARG A 857 12.55 16.82 17.03
CA ARG A 857 11.44 16.49 16.14
C ARG A 857 10.79 17.75 15.57
N MET A 858 10.58 18.79 16.39
CA MET A 858 10.10 20.09 15.93
C MET A 858 11.07 20.74 14.93
N ALA A 859 12.37 20.67 15.20
CA ALA A 859 13.41 21.15 14.30
C ALA A 859 13.36 20.49 12.92
N ARG A 860 13.16 19.17 12.85
CA ARG A 860 13.01 18.46 11.56
C ARG A 860 11.75 18.86 10.81
N ILE A 861 10.61 18.96 11.51
CA ILE A 861 9.34 19.37 10.89
C ILE A 861 9.50 20.76 10.25
N PHE A 862 10.02 21.73 11.00
CA PHE A 862 10.18 23.10 10.53
C PHE A 862 11.27 23.22 9.44
N SER A 863 12.38 22.49 9.55
CA SER A 863 13.42 22.50 8.51
C SER A 863 12.90 21.92 7.20
N GLY A 864 12.17 20.80 7.25
CA GLY A 864 11.55 20.19 6.08
C GLY A 864 10.48 21.09 5.44
N GLN A 865 9.73 21.86 6.25
CA GLN A 865 8.81 22.87 5.74
C GLN A 865 9.57 23.97 4.98
N LEU A 866 10.66 24.51 5.55
CA LEU A 866 11.46 25.57 4.91
C LEU A 866 12.03 25.14 3.56
N VAL A 867 12.57 23.92 3.45
CA VAL A 867 13.10 23.36 2.19
C VAL A 867 12.02 23.36 1.11
N ARG A 868 10.85 22.75 1.40
CA ARG A 868 9.73 22.68 0.45
C ARG A 868 9.24 24.05 0.00
N ILE A 869 9.19 25.02 0.93
CA ILE A 869 8.73 26.36 0.63
C ILE A 869 9.74 27.10 -0.25
N GLN A 870 11.04 26.96 0.03
CA GLN A 870 12.07 27.60 -0.79
C GLN A 870 12.08 27.06 -2.22
N GLU A 871 11.90 25.75 -2.39
CA GLU A 871 11.75 25.14 -3.71
C GLU A 871 10.52 25.67 -4.45
N TRP A 872 9.39 25.77 -3.76
CA TRP A 872 8.16 26.33 -4.32
C TRP A 872 8.33 27.80 -4.72
N LEU A 873 8.89 28.64 -3.85
CA LEU A 873 9.15 30.06 -4.11
C LEU A 873 10.06 30.27 -5.33
N GLY A 874 10.98 29.34 -5.60
CA GLY A 874 11.88 29.40 -6.75
C GLY A 874 11.24 28.99 -8.09
N ARG A 875 10.08 28.32 -8.08
CA ARG A 875 9.46 27.73 -9.28
C ARG A 875 8.03 28.22 -9.56
N ALA A 876 7.35 28.80 -8.58
CA ALA A 876 5.97 29.23 -8.70
C ALA A 876 5.81 30.42 -9.68
N PRO A 877 5.01 30.29 -10.75
CA PRO A 877 4.78 31.39 -11.69
C PRO A 877 3.98 32.51 -11.04
N GLY A 878 4.34 33.77 -11.35
CA GLY A 878 3.68 34.96 -10.80
C GLY A 878 4.06 35.30 -9.35
N VAL A 879 5.01 34.58 -8.75
CA VAL A 879 5.49 34.81 -7.38
C VAL A 879 6.86 35.47 -7.40
N GLU A 880 6.97 36.65 -6.80
CA GLU A 880 8.24 37.22 -6.36
C GLU A 880 8.27 37.28 -4.84
N TRP A 881 9.47 37.14 -4.25
CA TRP A 881 9.60 37.05 -2.81
C TRP A 881 10.83 37.77 -2.28
N LEU A 882 10.71 38.27 -1.05
CA LEU A 882 11.77 38.92 -0.27
C LEU A 882 11.87 38.23 1.09
N THR A 883 13.10 37.84 1.47
CA THR A 883 13.37 37.38 2.83
C THR A 883 13.61 38.56 3.75
N VAL A 884 12.93 38.59 4.89
CA VAL A 884 13.22 39.52 5.98
C VAL A 884 13.70 38.71 7.18
N GLN A 885 14.95 38.91 7.59
CA GLN A 885 15.49 38.32 8.80
C GLN A 885 14.90 39.03 10.03
N TYR A 886 14.25 38.28 10.91
CA TYR A 886 13.58 38.81 12.09
C TYR A 886 14.55 39.59 13.01
N SER A 887 15.79 39.12 13.18
CA SER A 887 16.81 39.81 13.97
C SER A 887 17.22 41.15 13.34
N GLN A 888 17.50 41.16 12.03
CA GLN A 888 17.89 42.38 11.31
C GLN A 888 16.75 43.40 11.28
N ALA A 889 15.50 42.96 11.13
CA ALA A 889 14.34 43.86 11.19
C ALA A 889 14.22 44.61 12.53
N LEU A 890 14.73 44.03 13.62
CA LEU A 890 14.76 44.67 14.94
C LEU A 890 15.98 45.56 15.16
N GLU A 891 17.13 45.19 14.57
CA GLU A 891 18.40 45.91 14.70
C GLU A 891 18.47 47.12 13.77
N ASP A 892 17.95 47.00 12.55
CA ASP A 892 17.84 48.06 11.56
C ASP A 892 16.42 48.13 10.93
N PRO A 893 15.42 48.64 11.68
CA PRO A 893 14.07 48.88 11.17
C PRO A 893 14.03 49.75 9.91
N ALA A 894 14.95 50.72 9.79
CA ALA A 894 14.98 51.66 8.68
C ALA A 894 15.46 50.99 7.39
N GLY A 895 16.54 50.21 7.45
CA GLY A 895 17.03 49.43 6.31
C GLY A 895 16.01 48.38 5.85
N MET A 896 15.34 47.70 6.79
CA MET A 896 14.27 46.76 6.45
C MET A 896 13.08 47.46 5.77
N ALA A 897 12.65 48.62 6.26
CA ALA A 897 11.57 49.39 5.63
C ALA A 897 11.94 49.88 4.21
N ALA A 898 13.20 50.26 3.99
CA ALA A 898 13.70 50.62 2.66
C ALA A 898 13.66 49.43 1.69
N SER A 899 14.06 48.23 2.13
CA SER A 899 13.96 47.00 1.33
C SER A 899 12.50 46.63 1.00
N LEU A 900 11.58 46.80 1.96
CA LEU A 900 10.15 46.61 1.70
C LEU A 900 9.62 47.61 0.68
N ALA A 901 10.00 48.88 0.76
CA ALA A 901 9.60 49.89 -0.21
C ALA A 901 10.06 49.54 -1.63
N ALA A 902 11.33 49.12 -1.77
CA ALA A 902 11.88 48.70 -3.05
C ALA A 902 11.15 47.47 -3.63
N PHE A 903 10.77 46.52 -2.77
CA PHE A 903 10.10 45.28 -3.17
C PHE A 903 8.61 45.47 -3.49
N LEU A 904 7.90 46.25 -2.67
CA LEU A 904 6.45 46.38 -2.73
C LEU A 904 5.97 47.55 -3.61
N GLY A 905 6.84 48.54 -3.88
CA GLY A 905 6.50 49.74 -4.64
C GLY A 905 5.64 50.75 -3.86
N GLU A 906 5.46 51.94 -4.46
CA GLU A 906 4.66 53.03 -3.88
C GLU A 906 3.14 52.76 -3.99
N PRO A 907 2.31 53.30 -3.07
CA PRO A 907 2.70 54.04 -1.87
C PRO A 907 3.18 53.11 -0.74
N PHE A 908 4.34 53.41 -0.13
CA PHE A 908 4.76 52.79 1.13
C PHE A 908 5.54 53.78 2.01
N ASP A 909 4.96 54.20 3.14
CA ASP A 909 5.62 55.10 4.09
C ASP A 909 6.68 54.34 4.92
N GLN A 910 7.93 54.44 4.46
CA GLN A 910 9.10 53.82 5.09
C GLN A 910 9.27 54.24 6.56
N LEU A 911 9.00 55.51 6.88
CA LEU A 911 9.19 56.04 8.23
C LEU A 911 8.13 55.49 9.19
N ALA A 912 6.87 55.46 8.74
CA ALA A 912 5.77 54.90 9.51
C ALA A 912 5.94 53.38 9.70
N GLY A 913 6.33 52.66 8.64
CA GLY A 913 6.63 51.22 8.71
C GLY A 913 7.77 50.90 9.68
N ALA A 914 8.89 51.63 9.64
CA ALA A 914 10.01 51.43 10.56
C ALA A 914 9.63 51.68 12.03
N ARG A 915 8.79 52.71 12.29
CA ARG A 915 8.32 53.06 13.65
C ARG A 915 7.34 52.05 14.25
N ALA A 916 6.72 51.20 13.43
CA ALA A 916 5.77 50.19 13.91
C ALA A 916 6.46 49.06 14.71
N ILE A 917 7.75 48.86 14.51
CA ILE A 917 8.53 47.81 15.15
C ILE A 917 8.79 48.14 16.62
N ASP A 918 8.46 47.20 17.50
CA ASP A 918 8.72 47.32 18.93
C ASP A 918 9.65 46.19 19.39
N PRO A 919 10.96 46.49 19.57
CA PRO A 919 11.94 45.49 20.02
C PRO A 919 11.61 44.85 21.37
N LYS A 920 10.79 45.50 22.21
CA LYS A 920 10.37 44.95 23.51
C LYS A 920 9.46 43.73 23.38
N LEU A 921 8.87 43.50 22.21
CA LEU A 921 8.03 42.34 21.94
C LEU A 921 8.83 41.07 21.56
N ARG A 922 10.17 41.17 21.38
CA ARG A 922 11.04 39.99 21.22
C ARG A 922 11.20 39.26 22.54
N ARG A 923 10.49 38.14 22.67
CA ARG A 923 10.60 37.19 23.78
C ARG A 923 11.32 35.91 23.33
N GLN A 924 12.03 35.27 24.26
CA GLN A 924 12.90 34.10 24.02
C GLN A 924 14.05 34.38 23.02
N ARG A 925 15.22 34.73 23.56
CA ARG A 925 16.47 34.90 22.78
C ARG A 925 17.22 33.57 22.79
N SER A 926 17.96 33.27 21.71
CA SER A 926 18.88 32.14 21.73
C SER A 926 19.90 32.29 22.87
N GLY A 927 19.83 31.46 23.89
CA GLY A 927 21.02 31.10 24.66
C GLY A 927 21.93 30.29 23.73
N ARG A 928 23.26 30.47 23.79
CA ARG A 928 24.18 29.58 23.09
C ARG A 928 23.83 28.13 23.47
N LEU A 929 23.27 27.38 22.54
CA LEU A 929 23.14 25.93 22.64
C LEU A 929 24.58 25.40 22.68
N GLY A 930 24.98 24.87 23.83
CA GLY A 930 26.26 24.19 24.05
C GLY A 930 26.22 22.75 23.60
#